data_AF-A0A1G1VUF6-F1
#
_entry.id   AF-A0A1G1VUF6-F1
#
_cell.length_a   1.000
_cell.length_b   1.000
_cell.length_c   1.000
_cell.angle_alpha   90.00
_cell.angle_beta   90.00
_cell.angle_gamma   90.00
#
_symmetry.space_group_name_H-M   'P 1'
#
loop_
_entity.id
_entity.type
_entity.pdbx_description
1 polymer ?
#
loop_
_entity_poly.entity_id
_entity_poly.type
_entity_poly.pdbx_seq_one_letter_code
_entity_poly.pdbx_strand_id
1 'polypeptide(L)'
;MKQTAIAVFIGVLSVVVFFWGNIVTPAVNYTPTVGTNDLTDLHYPYRAFLSQSLKRGEFPLWSAETSSGYPFLASVAGSLYPLTILAAWLPTTTSVTFSIAVSYVLIYCFSFLYLRKIGLSVAGSLFGAVLISFSGFAANEFMHLDILISFYLFLAQLYVLEWLLAPPGSGQKRWMSNEIALVITLGILLGLAILGGHPQITFYSLLFLGPYWLFWWIVKRRASFGKLLSYGAVYGLVGLGIGAGQFLPMLEFTQNSTRSSGLNLAILERYNFPIADLVTFIGPFATFDPSHTMEAFINNGWPKDEQYVYMGLLGLALALASLPIVRRLGGRAMFFWVAAFFGMLFAFGSQFTTGYILRLPPFSFFRIPFKIIFVVNFSLAVLAALSFERFLNWLMGKGATRYVLWVIIIVATLVSFTDLRYHVKKLYPEVDANSWFSEPEVVAFLRERLRNEERVIDQQYFYASAKIFLDQPELWDDPQIFINLRNLLPNFTNLIYGIPKNVAVANAGGLKLARYNELELETQFKGVVYADMNTPTVTDTFVFLNRLMGVRYFLTTRPVTNTFLTHVREIPFETGQDPVLVYEFAEPYPRAFLVPRAERAEPAKIRQHLFSGDFDPNLKVYVEEEVLGGTNGAFTANAAFEKYTDQEVVVATQASGDGFLYLSDTYYPGWKASVDGKETNIYLANYAFRAVKVPAGEHRVTFRYEPASFRWGLRITLGTLMVALVAISYLLVRGRSGKK
;
A
#
# COMPACT_ATOMS: atom_id res chain seq x y z
N MET A 1 -36.05 14.36 -8.14
CA MET A 1 -34.79 15.08 -8.44
C MET A 1 -34.32 15.94 -7.27
N LYS A 2 -35.14 16.86 -6.72
CA LYS A 2 -34.75 17.73 -5.59
C LYS A 2 -34.20 16.97 -4.36
N GLN A 3 -34.92 15.96 -3.86
CA GLN A 3 -34.48 15.17 -2.68
C GLN A 3 -33.17 14.41 -2.92
N THR A 4 -32.96 13.88 -4.12
CA THR A 4 -31.73 13.17 -4.48
C THR A 4 -30.52 14.12 -4.48
N ALA A 5 -30.68 15.32 -5.05
CA ALA A 5 -29.62 16.33 -5.03
C ALA A 5 -29.28 16.76 -3.60
N ILE A 6 -30.29 16.93 -2.74
CA ILE A 6 -30.08 17.24 -1.32
C ILE A 6 -29.33 16.10 -0.62
N ALA A 7 -29.70 14.84 -0.82
CA ALA A 7 -29.00 13.71 -0.21
C ALA A 7 -27.54 13.58 -0.68
N VAL A 8 -27.26 13.85 -1.97
CA VAL A 8 -25.89 13.89 -2.47
C VAL A 8 -25.11 15.04 -1.83
N PHE A 9 -25.71 16.23 -1.75
CA PHE A 9 -25.10 17.39 -1.09
C PHE A 9 -24.79 17.12 0.38
N ILE A 10 -25.73 16.53 1.14
CA ILE A 10 -25.51 16.14 2.53
C ILE A 10 -24.33 15.17 2.65
N GLY A 11 -24.25 14.16 1.78
CA GLY A 11 -23.12 13.22 1.81
C GLY A 11 -21.78 13.89 1.56
N VAL A 12 -21.69 14.77 0.56
CA VAL A 12 -20.46 15.53 0.29
C VAL A 12 -20.11 16.42 1.48
N LEU A 13 -21.10 17.11 2.06
CA LEU A 13 -20.91 17.93 3.26
C LEU A 13 -20.44 17.09 4.46
N SER A 14 -20.97 15.88 4.65
CA SER A 14 -20.52 14.97 5.69
C SER A 14 -19.05 14.59 5.53
N VAL A 15 -18.56 14.36 4.30
CA VAL A 15 -17.13 14.12 4.04
C VAL A 15 -16.29 15.34 4.40
N VAL A 16 -16.72 16.54 4.02
CA VAL A 16 -16.03 17.79 4.36
C VAL A 16 -15.96 18.02 5.87
N VAL A 17 -17.06 17.77 6.60
CA VAL A 17 -17.11 17.88 8.06
C VAL A 17 -16.26 16.81 8.74
N PHE A 18 -16.18 15.61 8.17
CA PHE A 18 -15.37 14.52 8.69
C PHE A 18 -13.87 14.84 8.58
N PHE A 19 -13.44 15.36 7.44
CA PHE A 19 -12.04 15.72 7.15
C PHE A 19 -11.78 17.23 7.23
N TRP A 20 -12.52 17.93 8.11
CA TRP A 20 -12.43 19.39 8.23
C TRP A 20 -10.98 19.85 8.48
N GLY A 21 -10.27 19.20 9.40
CA GLY A 21 -8.88 19.53 9.71
C GLY A 21 -7.94 19.34 8.52
N ASN A 22 -8.10 18.24 7.77
CA ASN A 22 -7.26 17.97 6.60
C ASN A 22 -7.53 18.93 5.44
N ILE A 23 -8.80 19.31 5.23
CA ILE A 23 -9.24 20.10 4.07
C ILE A 23 -9.04 21.61 4.33
N VAL A 24 -9.31 22.08 5.54
CA VAL A 24 -9.36 23.52 5.87
C VAL A 24 -8.12 23.99 6.61
N THR A 25 -7.59 23.21 7.55
CA THR A 25 -6.49 23.62 8.45
C THR A 25 -5.21 22.81 8.21
N PRO A 26 -4.89 22.52 6.94
CA PRO A 26 -4.02 21.43 6.46
C PRO A 26 -3.45 20.49 7.55
N ALA A 27 -4.29 19.68 8.18
CA ALA A 27 -3.84 18.69 9.16
C ALA A 27 -3.42 17.37 8.50
N VAL A 28 -2.50 16.66 9.16
CA VAL A 28 -2.11 15.26 8.88
C VAL A 28 -2.70 14.39 9.97
N ASN A 29 -3.23 13.23 9.61
CA ASN A 29 -3.58 12.20 10.58
C ASN A 29 -2.39 11.27 10.82
N TYR A 30 -2.14 10.96 12.08
CA TYR A 30 -1.17 9.94 12.50
C TYR A 30 -1.87 8.94 13.42
N THR A 31 -1.24 7.78 13.65
CA THR A 31 -1.70 6.86 14.69
C THR A 31 -0.77 6.99 15.90
N PRO A 32 -1.28 7.25 17.11
CA PRO A 32 -0.49 7.27 18.34
C PRO A 32 -0.21 5.84 18.82
N THR A 33 0.41 5.03 17.97
CA THR A 33 0.77 3.63 18.26
C THR A 33 2.25 3.41 18.03
N VAL A 34 2.77 2.33 18.61
CA VAL A 34 4.18 1.93 18.44
C VAL A 34 4.44 1.52 16.99
N GLY A 35 5.47 2.10 16.39
CA GLY A 35 5.92 1.74 15.05
C GLY A 35 5.41 2.69 13.98
N THR A 36 5.13 2.15 12.79
CA THR A 36 4.92 2.91 11.56
C THR A 36 3.45 3.07 11.22
N ASN A 37 3.10 4.17 10.56
CA ASN A 37 1.78 4.43 10.01
C ASN A 37 1.89 4.54 8.47
N ASP A 38 1.14 3.71 7.74
CA ASP A 38 1.22 3.65 6.27
C ASP A 38 0.83 4.97 5.59
N LEU A 39 -0.02 5.79 6.19
CA LEU A 39 -0.34 7.11 5.64
C LEU A 39 0.91 8.00 5.66
N THR A 40 1.54 8.18 6.81
CA THR A 40 2.70 9.08 7.03
C THR A 40 4.01 8.54 6.46
N ASP A 41 4.20 7.22 6.56
CA ASP A 41 5.49 6.58 6.27
C ASP A 41 5.50 5.89 4.90
N LEU A 42 4.35 5.72 4.23
CA LEU A 42 4.29 5.10 2.90
C LEU A 42 3.57 6.01 1.89
N HIS A 43 2.32 6.38 2.12
CA HIS A 43 1.51 7.08 1.10
C HIS A 43 1.94 8.53 0.86
N TYR A 44 2.34 9.29 1.89
CA TYR A 44 2.92 10.62 1.69
C TYR A 44 4.27 10.56 0.95
N PRO A 45 5.25 9.73 1.36
CA PRO A 45 6.49 9.56 0.61
C PRO A 45 6.29 9.08 -0.82
N TYR A 46 5.43 8.08 -1.03
CA TYR A 46 5.13 7.56 -2.36
C TYR A 46 4.49 8.63 -3.25
N ARG A 47 3.60 9.44 -2.67
CA ARG A 47 3.01 10.56 -3.39
C ARG A 47 4.04 11.62 -3.74
N ALA A 48 4.93 11.98 -2.82
CA ALA A 48 5.99 12.95 -3.07
C ALA A 48 6.90 12.49 -4.22
N PHE A 49 7.34 11.23 -4.19
CA PHE A 49 8.17 10.64 -5.24
C PHE A 49 7.48 10.61 -6.60
N LEU A 50 6.21 10.19 -6.64
CA LEU A 50 5.40 10.20 -7.87
C LEU A 50 5.28 11.63 -8.43
N SER A 51 4.90 12.59 -7.58
CA SER A 51 4.72 13.99 -7.95
C SER A 51 6.00 14.62 -8.49
N GLN A 52 7.15 14.37 -7.85
CA GLN A 52 8.45 14.86 -8.30
C GLN A 52 8.86 14.22 -9.63
N SER A 53 8.69 12.90 -9.77
CA SER A 53 9.01 12.17 -11.01
C SER A 53 8.20 12.68 -12.20
N LEU A 54 6.88 12.83 -12.04
CA LEU A 54 6.00 13.31 -13.10
C LEU A 54 6.33 14.76 -13.52
N LYS A 55 6.69 15.62 -12.56
CA LYS A 55 7.13 17.00 -12.84
C LYS A 55 8.46 17.05 -13.61
N ARG A 56 9.31 16.03 -13.49
CA ARG A 56 10.52 15.86 -14.31
C ARG A 56 10.24 15.25 -15.70
N GLY A 57 8.99 14.85 -15.97
CA GLY A 57 8.62 14.16 -17.21
C GLY A 57 8.96 12.66 -17.20
N GLU A 58 9.16 12.08 -16.01
CA GLU A 58 9.59 10.70 -15.83
C GLU A 58 8.49 9.88 -15.13
N PHE A 59 8.41 8.58 -15.45
CA PHE A 59 7.65 7.64 -14.65
C PHE A 59 8.50 7.17 -13.45
N PRO A 60 7.92 6.99 -12.24
CA PRO A 60 8.65 6.55 -11.05
C PRO A 60 8.92 5.03 -11.09
N LEU A 61 9.72 4.57 -12.06
CA LEU A 61 9.94 3.14 -12.32
C LEU A 61 10.80 2.46 -11.25
N TRP A 62 11.82 3.18 -10.77
CA TRP A 62 12.82 2.73 -9.83
C TRP A 62 13.08 3.86 -8.83
N SER A 63 13.36 3.53 -7.58
CA SER A 63 13.88 4.49 -6.60
C SER A 63 15.30 4.09 -6.26
N ALA A 64 16.24 4.99 -6.53
CA ALA A 64 17.66 4.83 -6.24
C ALA A 64 18.01 5.08 -4.76
N GLU A 65 17.07 5.65 -4.00
CA GLU A 65 17.24 6.07 -2.61
C GLU A 65 16.72 5.04 -1.58
N THR A 66 15.92 4.07 -2.03
CA THR A 66 15.28 3.07 -1.17
C THR A 66 15.98 1.73 -1.30
N SER A 67 16.51 1.17 -0.20
CA SER A 67 17.03 -0.20 -0.12
C SER A 67 18.06 -0.54 -1.21
N SER A 68 19.05 0.35 -1.42
CA SER A 68 20.04 0.24 -2.51
C SER A 68 19.46 0.16 -3.92
N GLY A 69 18.19 0.53 -4.11
CA GLY A 69 17.47 0.39 -5.35
C GLY A 69 16.21 -0.46 -5.21
N TYR A 70 15.06 0.11 -5.57
CA TYR A 70 13.76 -0.52 -5.41
C TYR A 70 12.85 -0.32 -6.63
N PRO A 71 12.17 -1.37 -7.15
CA PRO A 71 11.26 -1.25 -8.29
C PRO A 71 9.92 -0.62 -7.87
N PHE A 72 9.93 0.69 -7.68
CA PHE A 72 8.83 1.47 -7.09
C PHE A 72 7.49 1.31 -7.82
N LEU A 73 7.44 1.48 -9.15
CA LEU A 73 6.17 1.32 -9.88
C LEU A 73 5.62 -0.11 -9.78
N ALA A 74 6.51 -1.10 -9.71
CA ALA A 74 6.13 -2.51 -9.59
C ALA A 74 5.64 -2.89 -8.20
N SER A 75 6.04 -2.15 -7.15
CA SER A 75 5.65 -2.39 -5.75
C SER A 75 4.23 -1.94 -5.40
N VAL A 76 3.41 -1.68 -6.41
CA VAL A 76 1.97 -1.45 -6.29
C VAL A 76 1.57 -0.09 -5.71
N ALA A 77 2.29 0.98 -6.06
CA ALA A 77 2.03 2.34 -5.57
C ALA A 77 0.79 3.05 -6.17
N GLY A 78 -0.12 2.33 -6.85
CA GLY A 78 -1.27 2.92 -7.53
C GLY A 78 -0.89 4.04 -8.53
N SER A 79 0.35 4.05 -9.01
CA SER A 79 0.96 5.19 -9.72
C SER A 79 0.39 5.42 -11.11
N LEU A 80 -0.25 4.40 -11.68
CA LEU A 80 -0.93 4.48 -12.97
C LEU A 80 -2.43 4.74 -12.85
N TYR A 81 -2.97 4.86 -11.64
CA TYR A 81 -4.38 5.18 -11.44
C TYR A 81 -4.68 6.62 -11.88
N PRO A 82 -5.68 6.88 -12.74
CA PRO A 82 -5.88 8.21 -13.32
C PRO A 82 -6.06 9.34 -12.31
N LEU A 83 -6.84 9.15 -11.23
CA LEU A 83 -7.01 10.21 -10.23
C LEU A 83 -5.75 10.42 -9.40
N THR A 84 -4.93 9.39 -9.20
CA THR A 84 -3.62 9.52 -8.54
C THR A 84 -2.70 10.39 -9.38
N ILE A 85 -2.61 10.13 -10.70
CA ILE A 85 -1.81 10.94 -11.63
C ILE A 85 -2.31 12.39 -11.66
N LEU A 86 -3.62 12.60 -11.75
CA LEU A 86 -4.20 13.95 -11.77
C LEU A 86 -3.89 14.72 -10.49
N ALA A 87 -4.04 14.07 -9.33
CA ALA A 87 -3.77 14.70 -8.04
C ALA A 87 -2.27 14.93 -7.80
N ALA A 88 -1.37 14.16 -8.43
CA ALA A 88 0.09 14.31 -8.27
C ALA A 88 0.65 15.67 -8.72
N TRP A 89 -0.11 16.47 -9.46
CA TRP A 89 0.26 17.85 -9.82
C TRP A 89 0.05 18.85 -8.68
N LEU A 90 -0.75 18.51 -7.67
CA LEU A 90 -0.94 19.30 -6.46
C LEU A 90 0.27 19.17 -5.51
N PRO A 91 0.42 20.06 -4.51
CA PRO A 91 1.32 19.83 -3.39
C PRO A 91 1.02 18.47 -2.73
N THR A 92 2.06 17.76 -2.25
CA THR A 92 1.92 16.39 -1.73
C THR A 92 0.82 16.25 -0.68
N THR A 93 0.74 17.20 0.25
CA THR A 93 -0.27 17.19 1.31
C THR A 93 -1.69 17.32 0.77
N THR A 94 -1.90 18.33 -0.06
CA THR A 94 -3.17 18.57 -0.77
C THR A 94 -3.53 17.38 -1.67
N SER A 95 -2.56 16.75 -2.33
CA SER A 95 -2.78 15.60 -3.20
C SER A 95 -3.30 14.37 -2.42
N VAL A 96 -2.73 14.08 -1.25
CA VAL A 96 -3.16 12.96 -0.40
C VAL A 96 -4.54 13.26 0.17
N THR A 97 -4.75 14.44 0.76
CA THR A 97 -6.06 14.87 1.29
C THR A 97 -7.14 14.83 0.22
N PHE A 98 -6.87 15.33 -0.98
CA PHE A 98 -7.79 15.25 -2.11
C PHE A 98 -8.14 13.81 -2.45
N SER A 99 -7.15 12.91 -2.47
CA SER A 99 -7.36 11.49 -2.77
C SER A 99 -8.26 10.82 -1.72
N ILE A 100 -8.06 11.12 -0.43
CA ILE A 100 -8.92 10.62 0.67
C ILE A 100 -10.35 11.16 0.50
N ALA A 101 -10.50 12.48 0.40
CA ALA A 101 -11.81 13.12 0.33
C ALA A 101 -12.62 12.64 -0.90
N VAL A 102 -11.98 12.58 -2.06
CA VAL A 102 -12.61 12.06 -3.29
C VAL A 102 -12.98 10.59 -3.15
N SER A 103 -12.12 9.77 -2.55
CA SER A 103 -12.44 8.36 -2.30
C SER A 103 -13.69 8.23 -1.44
N TYR A 104 -13.81 8.98 -0.35
CA TYR A 104 -15.00 8.97 0.50
C TYR A 104 -16.25 9.49 -0.19
N VAL A 105 -16.14 10.54 -1.02
CA VAL A 105 -17.24 11.01 -1.86
C VAL A 105 -17.69 9.91 -2.82
N LEU A 106 -16.76 9.19 -3.45
CA LEU A 106 -17.09 8.09 -4.36
C LEU A 106 -17.67 6.88 -3.63
N ILE A 107 -17.15 6.50 -2.46
CA ILE A 107 -17.72 5.46 -1.58
C ILE A 107 -19.17 5.83 -1.27
N TYR A 108 -19.43 7.06 -0.81
CA TYR A 108 -20.77 7.53 -0.50
C TYR A 108 -21.69 7.52 -1.73
N CYS A 109 -21.25 8.11 -2.84
CA CYS A 109 -22.05 8.23 -4.05
C CYS A 109 -22.41 6.85 -4.63
N PHE A 110 -21.45 5.94 -4.75
CA PHE A 110 -21.73 4.60 -5.28
C PHE A 110 -22.54 3.76 -4.31
N SER A 111 -22.33 3.88 -3.00
CA SER A 111 -23.20 3.26 -1.99
C SER A 111 -24.64 3.75 -2.10
N PHE A 112 -24.84 5.07 -2.17
CA PHE A 112 -26.15 5.68 -2.31
C PHE A 112 -26.83 5.23 -3.61
N LEU A 113 -26.11 5.27 -4.74
CA LEU A 113 -26.62 4.83 -6.04
C LEU A 113 -26.97 3.34 -6.05
N TYR A 114 -26.15 2.50 -5.44
CA TYR A 114 -26.41 1.07 -5.27
C TYR A 114 -27.66 0.83 -4.43
N LEU A 115 -27.77 1.44 -3.24
CA LEU A 115 -28.93 1.33 -2.35
C LEU A 115 -30.23 1.77 -3.03
N ARG A 116 -30.17 2.87 -3.79
CA ARG A 116 -31.28 3.33 -4.64
C ARG A 116 -31.64 2.31 -5.71
N LYS A 117 -30.65 1.70 -6.35
CA LYS A 117 -30.85 0.71 -7.41
C LYS A 117 -31.46 -0.58 -6.87
N ILE A 118 -31.15 -0.95 -5.63
CA ILE A 118 -31.79 -2.07 -4.95
C ILE A 118 -33.12 -1.72 -4.28
N GLY A 119 -33.66 -0.52 -4.53
CA GLY A 119 -35.05 -0.18 -4.23
C GLY A 119 -35.31 0.51 -2.89
N LEU A 120 -34.29 0.87 -2.11
CA LEU A 120 -34.48 1.70 -0.91
C LEU A 120 -34.86 3.11 -1.31
N SER A 121 -35.64 3.82 -0.46
CA SER A 121 -35.98 5.23 -0.64
C SER A 121 -34.74 6.14 -0.60
N VAL A 122 -34.91 7.44 -0.90
CA VAL A 122 -33.81 8.42 -0.74
C VAL A 122 -33.33 8.47 0.71
N ALA A 123 -34.25 8.38 1.67
CA ALA A 123 -33.94 8.40 3.10
C ALA A 123 -33.17 7.15 3.54
N GLY A 124 -33.66 5.96 3.20
CA GLY A 124 -32.97 4.70 3.51
C GLY A 124 -31.60 4.61 2.84
N SER A 125 -31.47 5.15 1.62
CA SER A 125 -30.19 5.18 0.90
C SER A 125 -29.19 6.19 1.48
N LEU A 126 -29.65 7.35 1.95
CA LEU A 126 -28.82 8.34 2.65
C LEU A 126 -28.23 7.72 3.92
N PHE A 127 -29.10 7.14 4.77
CA PHE A 127 -28.68 6.49 6.02
C PHE A 127 -27.67 5.36 5.77
N GLY A 128 -27.99 4.44 4.86
CA GLY A 128 -27.10 3.32 4.54
C GLY A 128 -25.78 3.76 3.91
N ALA A 129 -25.77 4.80 3.07
CA ALA A 129 -24.55 5.32 2.48
C ALA A 129 -23.65 5.99 3.52
N VAL A 130 -24.20 6.68 4.52
CA VAL A 130 -23.44 7.21 5.66
C VAL A 130 -22.78 6.08 6.44
N LEU A 131 -23.53 5.02 6.78
CA LEU A 131 -22.96 3.85 7.45
C LEU A 131 -21.80 3.24 6.65
N ILE A 132 -22.01 2.92 5.36
CA ILE A 132 -20.96 2.30 4.53
C ILE A 132 -19.71 3.19 4.41
N SER A 133 -19.88 4.52 4.38
CA SER A 133 -18.76 5.44 4.13
C SER A 133 -17.93 5.74 5.37
N PHE A 134 -18.53 5.81 6.56
CA PHE A 134 -17.86 6.32 7.76
C PHE A 134 -17.68 5.27 8.86
N SER A 135 -18.00 4.00 8.58
CA SER A 135 -17.97 2.95 9.59
C SER A 135 -17.05 1.80 9.21
N GLY A 136 -16.58 1.06 10.22
CA GLY A 136 -15.85 -0.19 10.09
C GLY A 136 -14.69 -0.09 9.10
N PHE A 137 -14.81 -0.78 7.98
CA PHE A 137 -13.72 -0.95 7.03
C PHE A 137 -13.30 0.36 6.37
N ALA A 138 -14.22 1.20 5.91
CA ALA A 138 -13.84 2.46 5.27
C ALA A 138 -13.08 3.38 6.23
N ALA A 139 -13.52 3.43 7.50
CA ALA A 139 -12.88 4.19 8.56
C ALA A 139 -11.47 3.67 8.91
N ASN A 140 -11.31 2.35 9.03
CA ASN A 140 -10.02 1.68 9.25
C ASN A 140 -9.01 1.98 8.14
N GLU A 141 -9.47 1.88 6.90
CA GLU A 141 -8.59 1.88 5.73
C GLU A 141 -8.36 3.29 5.17
N PHE A 142 -8.73 4.35 5.89
CA PHE A 142 -8.50 5.71 5.39
C PHE A 142 -7.00 6.03 5.25
N MET A 143 -6.15 5.33 6.00
CA MET A 143 -4.69 5.39 5.88
C MET A 143 -4.15 4.63 4.66
N HIS A 144 -4.94 3.75 4.03
CA HIS A 144 -4.57 2.92 2.87
C HIS A 144 -5.31 3.37 1.60
N LEU A 145 -4.71 4.27 0.83
CA LEU A 145 -5.38 4.91 -0.32
C LEU A 145 -5.79 3.92 -1.42
N ASP A 146 -4.95 2.94 -1.69
CA ASP A 146 -5.14 1.89 -2.69
C ASP A 146 -6.28 0.92 -2.31
N ILE A 147 -6.46 0.66 -1.01
CA ILE A 147 -7.62 -0.06 -0.47
C ILE A 147 -8.91 0.74 -0.71
N LEU A 148 -8.93 2.03 -0.38
CA LEU A 148 -10.09 2.88 -0.62
C LEU A 148 -10.47 2.94 -2.10
N ILE A 149 -9.46 3.03 -3.00
CA ILE A 149 -9.65 2.96 -4.45
C ILE A 149 -10.37 1.68 -4.85
N SER A 150 -9.86 0.54 -4.37
CA SER A 150 -10.44 -0.76 -4.65
C SER A 150 -11.88 -0.86 -4.11
N PHE A 151 -12.16 -0.28 -2.94
CA PHE A 151 -13.46 -0.35 -2.29
C PHE A 151 -14.55 0.47 -3.02
N TYR A 152 -14.30 1.71 -3.43
CA TYR A 152 -15.32 2.43 -4.21
C TYR A 152 -15.49 1.88 -5.62
N LEU A 153 -14.45 1.28 -6.21
CA LEU A 153 -14.56 0.60 -7.50
C LEU A 153 -15.34 -0.70 -7.38
N PHE A 154 -15.26 -1.41 -6.25
CA PHE A 154 -16.16 -2.52 -5.92
C PHE A 154 -17.62 -2.05 -5.87
N LEU A 155 -17.91 -0.94 -5.17
CA LEU A 155 -19.26 -0.37 -5.09
C LEU A 155 -19.78 0.10 -6.45
N ALA A 156 -18.91 0.71 -7.27
CA ALA A 156 -19.23 1.11 -8.64
C ALA A 156 -19.58 -0.10 -9.51
N GLN A 157 -18.78 -1.18 -9.43
CA GLN A 157 -19.05 -2.42 -10.13
C GLN A 157 -20.36 -3.04 -9.69
N LEU A 158 -20.66 -3.07 -8.39
CA LEU A 158 -21.91 -3.59 -7.87
C LEU A 158 -23.13 -2.78 -8.36
N TYR A 159 -23.01 -1.46 -8.43
CA TYR A 159 -24.04 -0.59 -9.01
C TYR A 159 -24.28 -0.88 -10.49
N VAL A 160 -23.23 -0.97 -11.31
CA VAL A 160 -23.32 -1.28 -12.75
C VAL A 160 -23.85 -2.69 -12.97
N LEU A 161 -23.44 -3.65 -12.14
CA LEU A 161 -23.91 -5.03 -12.18
C LEU A 161 -25.42 -5.13 -11.93
N GLU A 162 -25.98 -4.34 -11.02
CA GLU A 162 -27.44 -4.29 -10.82
C GLU A 162 -28.19 -3.70 -12.03
N TRP A 163 -27.55 -2.89 -12.88
CA TRP A 163 -28.12 -2.52 -14.18
C TRP A 163 -28.09 -3.69 -15.16
N LEU A 164 -26.97 -4.43 -15.20
CA LEU A 164 -26.85 -5.61 -16.04
C LEU A 164 -27.83 -6.72 -15.60
N LEU A 165 -28.15 -6.84 -14.32
CA LEU A 165 -29.09 -7.83 -13.79
C LEU A 165 -30.56 -7.43 -13.91
N ALA A 166 -30.85 -6.16 -14.19
CA ALA A 166 -32.22 -5.70 -14.33
C ALA A 166 -32.89 -6.29 -15.59
N PRO A 167 -34.19 -6.64 -15.54
CA PRO A 167 -34.88 -7.25 -16.67
C PRO A 167 -34.84 -6.36 -17.92
N PRO A 168 -34.71 -6.94 -19.13
CA PRO A 168 -34.85 -6.21 -20.39
C PRO A 168 -36.17 -5.43 -20.43
N GLY A 169 -36.14 -4.18 -20.91
CA GLY A 169 -37.35 -3.36 -21.08
C GLY A 169 -37.84 -2.58 -19.86
N SER A 170 -37.10 -2.59 -18.73
CA SER A 170 -37.46 -1.90 -17.47
C SER A 170 -37.38 -0.35 -17.48
N GLY A 171 -37.74 0.32 -18.59
CA GLY A 171 -37.73 1.79 -18.69
C GLY A 171 -36.34 2.42 -18.51
N GLN A 172 -35.28 1.65 -18.77
CA GLN A 172 -33.90 2.06 -18.53
C GLN A 172 -33.47 3.20 -19.49
N LYS A 173 -32.53 4.03 -19.03
CA LYS A 173 -31.84 4.98 -19.93
C LYS A 173 -31.13 4.19 -21.04
N ARG A 174 -31.16 4.71 -22.27
CA ARG A 174 -30.71 4.03 -23.50
C ARG A 174 -29.29 3.45 -23.47
N TRP A 175 -28.34 4.12 -22.81
CA TRP A 175 -26.98 3.58 -22.68
C TRP A 175 -26.92 2.41 -21.70
N MET A 176 -27.77 2.46 -20.67
CA MET A 176 -27.88 1.45 -19.62
C MET A 176 -28.66 0.22 -20.07
N SER A 177 -29.31 0.25 -21.24
CA SER A 177 -29.98 -0.92 -21.83
C SER A 177 -29.06 -1.79 -22.69
N ASN A 178 -27.85 -1.33 -23.02
CA ASN A 178 -26.91 -2.12 -23.81
C ASN A 178 -26.03 -2.98 -22.88
N GLU A 179 -26.31 -4.28 -22.84
CA GLU A 179 -25.64 -5.22 -21.94
C GLU A 179 -24.14 -5.32 -22.22
N ILE A 180 -23.72 -5.29 -23.49
CA ILE A 180 -22.29 -5.35 -23.85
C ILE A 180 -21.57 -4.10 -23.35
N ALA A 181 -22.18 -2.92 -23.50
CA ALA A 181 -21.61 -1.69 -22.99
C ALA A 181 -21.45 -1.73 -21.45
N LEU A 182 -22.43 -2.30 -20.73
CA LEU A 182 -22.33 -2.50 -19.28
C LEU A 182 -21.22 -3.48 -18.90
N VAL A 183 -21.06 -4.59 -19.62
CA VAL A 183 -19.98 -5.56 -19.38
C VAL A 183 -18.60 -4.95 -19.65
N ILE A 184 -18.44 -4.17 -20.72
CA ILE A 184 -17.21 -3.42 -20.99
C ILE A 184 -16.96 -2.40 -19.87
N THR A 185 -18.01 -1.72 -19.39
CA THR A 185 -17.91 -0.76 -18.27
C THR A 185 -17.45 -1.45 -16.98
N LEU A 186 -17.99 -2.63 -16.67
CA LEU A 186 -17.50 -3.46 -15.57
C LEU A 186 -16.02 -3.79 -15.75
N GLY A 187 -15.61 -4.17 -16.97
CA GLY A 187 -14.20 -4.47 -17.28
C GLY A 187 -13.30 -3.25 -17.07
N ILE A 188 -13.72 -2.06 -17.50
CA ILE A 188 -13.00 -0.80 -17.23
C ILE A 188 -12.84 -0.58 -15.72
N LEU A 189 -13.91 -0.77 -14.94
CA LEU A 189 -13.84 -0.60 -13.48
C LEU A 189 -12.92 -1.62 -12.80
N LEU A 190 -12.88 -2.87 -13.28
CA LEU A 190 -11.90 -3.86 -12.83
C LEU A 190 -10.47 -3.44 -13.18
N GLY A 191 -10.24 -2.98 -14.41
CA GLY A 191 -8.94 -2.47 -14.84
C GLY A 191 -8.48 -1.29 -13.99
N LEU A 192 -9.39 -0.36 -13.69
CA LEU A 192 -9.13 0.75 -12.76
C LEU A 192 -8.81 0.26 -11.34
N ALA A 193 -9.41 -0.83 -10.87
CA ALA A 193 -9.13 -1.39 -9.55
C ALA A 193 -7.72 -2.01 -9.50
N ILE A 194 -7.32 -2.69 -10.59
CA ILE A 194 -5.96 -3.21 -10.75
C ILE A 194 -4.94 -2.07 -10.80
N LEU A 195 -5.20 -1.01 -11.58
CA LEU A 195 -4.35 0.19 -11.61
C LEU A 195 -4.33 0.93 -10.25
N GLY A 196 -5.40 0.81 -9.47
CA GLY A 196 -5.53 1.36 -8.11
C GLY A 196 -4.56 0.77 -7.10
N GLY A 197 -4.00 -0.41 -7.39
CA GLY A 197 -2.80 -0.89 -6.73
C GLY A 197 -2.99 -1.74 -5.48
N HIS A 198 -4.18 -2.30 -5.23
CA HIS A 198 -4.35 -3.25 -4.13
C HIS A 198 -4.94 -4.61 -4.58
N PRO A 199 -4.08 -5.57 -5.01
CA PRO A 199 -4.50 -6.85 -5.60
C PRO A 199 -5.41 -7.68 -4.69
N GLN A 200 -5.16 -7.67 -3.38
CA GLN A 200 -5.92 -8.50 -2.43
C GLN A 200 -7.39 -8.07 -2.32
N ILE A 201 -7.66 -6.78 -2.10
CA ILE A 201 -9.03 -6.23 -2.06
C ILE A 201 -9.70 -6.35 -3.43
N THR A 202 -8.98 -6.14 -4.52
CA THR A 202 -9.50 -6.38 -5.88
C THR A 202 -9.94 -7.84 -6.05
N PHE A 203 -9.13 -8.79 -5.62
CA PHE A 203 -9.46 -10.21 -5.65
C PHE A 203 -10.64 -10.56 -4.73
N TYR A 204 -10.66 -10.07 -3.49
CA TYR A 204 -11.78 -10.29 -2.57
C TYR A 204 -13.09 -9.66 -3.07
N SER A 205 -13.00 -8.55 -3.82
CA SER A 205 -14.14 -7.96 -4.51
C SER A 205 -14.72 -8.91 -5.56
N LEU A 206 -13.87 -9.62 -6.31
CA LEU A 206 -14.31 -10.65 -7.26
C LEU A 206 -14.95 -11.85 -6.56
N LEU A 207 -14.44 -12.25 -5.39
CA LEU A 207 -15.03 -13.31 -4.56
C LEU A 207 -16.44 -12.97 -4.08
N PHE A 208 -16.77 -11.69 -3.94
CA PHE A 208 -18.14 -11.26 -3.68
C PHE A 208 -18.97 -11.10 -4.96
N LEU A 209 -18.44 -10.38 -5.96
CA LEU A 209 -19.15 -10.02 -7.19
C LEU A 209 -19.52 -11.25 -8.02
N GLY A 210 -18.68 -12.27 -8.07
CA GLY A 210 -18.93 -13.51 -8.82
C GLY A 210 -20.18 -14.26 -8.31
N PRO A 211 -20.22 -14.68 -7.03
CA PRO A 211 -21.41 -15.29 -6.43
C PRO A 211 -22.65 -14.38 -6.48
N TYR A 212 -22.49 -13.07 -6.26
CA TYR A 212 -23.59 -12.11 -6.40
C TYR A 212 -24.18 -12.12 -7.81
N TRP A 213 -23.31 -12.03 -8.83
CA TRP A 213 -23.71 -12.06 -10.23
C TRP A 213 -24.41 -13.37 -10.56
N LEU A 214 -23.80 -14.52 -10.25
CA LEU A 214 -24.37 -15.84 -10.53
C LEU A 214 -25.74 -16.01 -9.89
N PHE A 215 -25.86 -15.71 -8.59
CA PHE A 215 -27.12 -15.86 -7.85
C PHE A 215 -28.24 -15.05 -8.49
N TRP A 216 -28.01 -13.76 -8.74
CA TRP A 216 -29.04 -12.90 -9.31
C TRP A 216 -29.26 -13.12 -10.81
N TRP A 217 -28.28 -13.65 -11.52
CA TRP A 217 -28.46 -14.10 -12.90
C TRP A 217 -29.49 -15.23 -12.97
N ILE A 218 -29.35 -16.22 -12.09
CA ILE A 218 -30.30 -17.35 -11.99
C ILE A 218 -31.68 -16.84 -11.57
N VAL A 219 -31.75 -15.99 -10.54
CA VAL A 219 -33.02 -15.53 -9.95
C VAL A 219 -33.77 -14.55 -10.86
N LYS A 220 -33.10 -13.56 -11.45
CA LYS A 220 -33.76 -12.46 -12.20
C LYS A 220 -33.77 -12.65 -13.72
N ARG A 221 -32.68 -13.17 -14.31
CA ARG A 221 -32.48 -13.15 -15.76
C ARG A 221 -32.99 -14.41 -16.46
N ARG A 222 -32.93 -15.58 -15.80
CA ARG A 222 -33.29 -16.89 -16.38
C ARG A 222 -32.66 -17.12 -17.78
N ALA A 223 -31.48 -16.56 -18.01
CA ALA A 223 -30.77 -16.62 -19.29
C ALA A 223 -29.72 -17.74 -19.28
N SER A 224 -29.24 -18.12 -20.47
CA SER A 224 -28.31 -19.25 -20.61
C SER A 224 -26.98 -19.02 -19.86
N PHE A 225 -26.42 -20.10 -19.31
CA PHE A 225 -25.13 -20.07 -18.63
C PHE A 225 -23.98 -19.69 -19.58
N GLY A 226 -24.05 -20.09 -20.86
CA GLY A 226 -23.05 -19.69 -21.86
C GLY A 226 -22.94 -18.17 -22.05
N LYS A 227 -24.06 -17.44 -21.95
CA LYS A 227 -24.05 -15.97 -22.00
C LYS A 227 -23.35 -15.37 -20.78
N LEU A 228 -23.59 -15.91 -19.57
CA LEU A 228 -22.90 -15.51 -18.35
C LEU A 228 -21.38 -15.70 -18.49
N LEU A 229 -20.93 -16.85 -19.01
CA LEU A 229 -19.51 -17.12 -19.24
C LEU A 229 -18.90 -16.14 -20.25
N SER A 230 -19.59 -15.86 -21.36
CA SER A 230 -19.09 -14.88 -22.35
C SER A 230 -18.96 -13.48 -21.76
N TYR A 231 -19.90 -13.06 -20.90
CA TYR A 231 -19.84 -11.76 -20.23
C TYR A 231 -18.72 -11.72 -19.20
N GLY A 232 -18.52 -12.80 -18.44
CA GLY A 232 -17.38 -12.95 -17.54
C GLY A 232 -16.04 -12.88 -18.27
N ALA A 233 -15.92 -13.51 -19.44
CA ALA A 233 -14.72 -13.46 -20.26
C ALA A 233 -14.41 -12.04 -20.77
N VAL A 234 -15.40 -11.33 -21.31
CA VAL A 234 -15.22 -9.92 -21.75
C VAL A 234 -14.84 -9.02 -20.57
N TYR A 235 -15.53 -9.17 -19.43
CA TYR A 235 -15.22 -8.46 -18.20
C TYR A 235 -13.76 -8.65 -17.77
N GLY A 236 -13.31 -9.91 -17.71
CA GLY A 236 -11.94 -10.26 -17.33
C GLY A 236 -10.89 -9.77 -18.33
N LEU A 237 -11.11 -9.97 -19.64
CA LEU A 237 -10.17 -9.54 -20.69
C LEU A 237 -9.99 -8.03 -20.73
N VAL A 238 -11.09 -7.26 -20.66
CA VAL A 238 -11.02 -5.79 -20.62
C VAL A 238 -10.34 -5.32 -19.32
N GLY A 239 -10.68 -5.93 -18.17
CA GLY A 239 -10.09 -5.59 -16.89
C GLY A 239 -8.59 -5.84 -16.83
N LEU A 240 -8.14 -7.06 -17.19
CA LEU A 240 -6.73 -7.40 -17.22
C LEU A 240 -5.95 -6.59 -18.27
N GLY A 241 -6.57 -6.33 -19.43
CA GLY A 241 -5.96 -5.52 -20.48
C GLY A 241 -5.73 -4.08 -20.03
N ILE A 242 -6.72 -3.42 -19.42
CA ILE A 242 -6.56 -2.05 -18.88
C ILE A 242 -5.60 -2.05 -17.67
N GLY A 243 -5.64 -3.07 -16.82
CA GLY A 243 -4.74 -3.19 -15.67
C GLY A 243 -3.29 -3.58 -16.00
N ALA A 244 -2.97 -3.94 -17.25
CA ALA A 244 -1.70 -4.57 -17.63
C ALA A 244 -0.45 -3.73 -17.27
N GLY A 245 -0.51 -2.40 -17.40
CA GLY A 245 0.57 -1.48 -17.06
C GLY A 245 1.03 -1.55 -15.61
N GLN A 246 0.12 -1.90 -14.69
CA GLN A 246 0.44 -2.13 -13.28
C GLN A 246 0.68 -3.62 -12.99
N PHE A 247 -0.13 -4.49 -13.61
CA PHE A 247 -0.13 -5.92 -13.32
C PHE A 247 1.15 -6.63 -13.79
N LEU A 248 1.67 -6.33 -14.98
CA LEU A 248 2.85 -7.02 -15.52
C LEU A 248 4.13 -6.68 -14.76
N PRO A 249 4.46 -5.41 -14.44
CA PRO A 249 5.60 -5.10 -13.57
C PRO A 249 5.47 -5.74 -12.19
N MET A 250 4.26 -5.72 -11.60
CA MET A 250 4.01 -6.35 -10.31
C MET A 250 4.23 -7.87 -10.35
N LEU A 251 3.85 -8.53 -11.45
CA LEU A 251 4.08 -9.96 -11.64
C LEU A 251 5.59 -10.28 -11.72
N GLU A 252 6.35 -9.50 -12.49
CA GLU A 252 7.82 -9.60 -12.57
C GLU A 252 8.46 -9.38 -11.19
N PHE A 253 8.00 -8.37 -10.45
CA PHE A 253 8.54 -8.12 -9.11
C PHE A 253 8.19 -9.24 -8.13
N THR A 254 6.96 -9.76 -8.19
CA THR A 254 6.54 -10.90 -7.34
C THR A 254 7.43 -12.11 -7.57
N GLN A 255 7.78 -12.41 -8.82
CA GLN A 255 8.69 -13.51 -9.18
C GLN A 255 10.12 -13.32 -8.63
N ASN A 256 10.57 -12.07 -8.49
CA ASN A 256 11.89 -11.72 -7.96
C ASN A 256 11.86 -11.34 -6.46
N SER A 257 10.73 -11.59 -5.78
CA SER A 257 10.52 -11.19 -4.38
C SER A 257 10.56 -12.37 -3.41
N THR A 258 10.49 -12.06 -2.11
CA THR A 258 10.25 -13.02 -1.03
C THR A 258 8.92 -13.78 -1.15
N ARG A 259 8.04 -13.44 -2.10
CA ARG A 259 6.75 -14.09 -2.34
C ARG A 259 6.73 -15.01 -3.58
N SER A 260 7.87 -15.27 -4.21
CA SER A 260 7.96 -16.08 -5.44
C SER A 260 7.43 -17.51 -5.27
N SER A 261 7.59 -18.11 -4.08
CA SER A 261 7.08 -19.45 -3.73
C SER A 261 5.75 -19.43 -2.96
N GLY A 262 5.08 -18.27 -2.84
CA GLY A 262 3.96 -18.06 -1.92
C GLY A 262 4.41 -17.89 -0.47
N LEU A 263 3.46 -17.62 0.42
CA LEU A 263 3.72 -17.40 1.84
C LEU A 263 3.67 -18.71 2.63
N ASN A 264 4.52 -18.83 3.66
CA ASN A 264 4.45 -19.96 4.58
C ASN A 264 3.23 -19.86 5.52
N LEU A 265 2.91 -20.97 6.17
CA LEU A 265 1.72 -21.09 6.99
C LEU A 265 1.67 -20.09 8.15
N ALA A 266 2.80 -19.93 8.84
CA ALA A 266 2.91 -19.02 9.97
C ALA A 266 2.62 -17.56 9.58
N ILE A 267 3.02 -17.14 8.38
CA ILE A 267 2.73 -15.80 7.85
C ILE A 267 1.27 -15.67 7.42
N LEU A 268 0.69 -16.70 6.78
CA LEU A 268 -0.71 -16.69 6.33
C LEU A 268 -1.69 -16.59 7.49
N GLU A 269 -1.36 -17.19 8.63
CA GLU A 269 -2.25 -17.25 9.81
C GLU A 269 -2.03 -16.09 10.80
N ARG A 270 -0.98 -15.27 10.59
CA ARG A 270 -0.57 -14.21 11.54
C ARG A 270 -1.62 -13.12 11.76
N TYR A 271 -2.44 -12.82 10.76
CA TYR A 271 -3.37 -11.69 10.76
C TYR A 271 -4.82 -12.11 10.56
N ASN A 272 -5.21 -13.20 11.22
CA ASN A 272 -6.61 -13.61 11.35
C ASN A 272 -7.34 -12.71 12.36
N PHE A 273 -8.67 -12.61 12.24
CA PHE A 273 -9.50 -11.91 13.21
C PHE A 273 -9.77 -12.80 14.43
N PRO A 274 -9.34 -12.44 15.65
CA PRO A 274 -9.62 -13.25 16.83
C PRO A 274 -11.13 -13.28 17.16
N ILE A 275 -11.66 -14.44 17.56
CA ILE A 275 -13.08 -14.54 18.00
C ILE A 275 -13.35 -13.61 19.19
N ALA A 276 -12.39 -13.47 20.10
CA ALA A 276 -12.49 -12.57 21.26
C ALA A 276 -12.73 -11.10 20.84
N ASP A 277 -12.26 -10.70 19.66
CA ASP A 277 -12.43 -9.33 19.15
C ASP A 277 -13.82 -9.08 18.55
N LEU A 278 -14.76 -10.03 18.55
CA LEU A 278 -16.15 -9.77 18.13
C LEU A 278 -16.82 -8.64 18.93
N VAL A 279 -16.39 -8.43 20.18
CA VAL A 279 -16.88 -7.31 21.02
C VAL A 279 -16.54 -5.93 20.41
N THR A 280 -15.55 -5.85 19.51
CA THR A 280 -15.17 -4.60 18.83
C THR A 280 -16.22 -4.08 17.85
N PHE A 281 -17.21 -4.90 17.48
CA PHE A 281 -18.42 -4.41 16.79
C PHE A 281 -19.28 -3.49 17.65
N ILE A 282 -19.19 -3.62 18.98
CA ILE A 282 -19.95 -2.83 19.97
C ILE A 282 -19.09 -1.70 20.53
N GLY A 283 -17.82 -1.97 20.84
CA GLY A 283 -16.87 -0.98 21.34
C GLY A 283 -15.52 -1.15 20.65
N PRO A 284 -15.10 -0.24 19.75
CA PRO A 284 -13.92 -0.46 18.89
C PRO A 284 -12.61 -0.69 19.67
N PHE A 285 -12.56 -0.26 20.93
CA PHE A 285 -11.40 -0.39 21.82
C PHE A 285 -11.65 -1.33 23.01
N ALA A 286 -12.69 -2.17 22.95
CA ALA A 286 -13.09 -3.01 24.09
C ALA A 286 -12.06 -4.10 24.46
N THR A 287 -11.18 -4.48 23.53
CA THR A 287 -10.07 -5.43 23.77
C THR A 287 -8.70 -4.75 23.77
N PHE A 288 -8.67 -3.41 23.81
CA PHE A 288 -7.43 -2.64 23.84
C PHE A 288 -6.92 -2.52 25.28
N ASP A 289 -5.66 -2.91 25.50
CA ASP A 289 -4.96 -2.69 26.77
C ASP A 289 -4.22 -1.34 26.72
N PRO A 290 -4.62 -0.35 27.54
CA PRO A 290 -3.98 0.96 27.59
C PRO A 290 -2.69 0.94 28.41
N SER A 291 -2.29 -0.18 29.02
CA SER A 291 -1.04 -0.24 29.76
C SER A 291 0.15 -0.15 28.78
N HIS A 292 1.01 0.83 29.00
CA HIS A 292 2.12 1.14 28.10
C HIS A 292 3.32 0.20 28.32
N THR A 293 3.09 -1.12 28.36
CA THR A 293 4.12 -2.13 28.64
C THR A 293 4.43 -2.99 27.42
N MET A 294 5.61 -3.62 27.35
CA MET A 294 5.99 -4.42 26.18
C MET A 294 5.11 -5.65 26.09
N GLU A 295 4.73 -6.20 27.24
CA GLU A 295 3.76 -7.28 27.36
C GLU A 295 2.39 -6.84 26.82
N ALA A 296 1.89 -5.65 27.20
CA ALA A 296 0.66 -5.12 26.64
C ALA A 296 0.76 -4.82 25.14
N PHE A 297 1.91 -4.36 24.62
CA PHE A 297 2.13 -4.23 23.18
C PHE A 297 2.09 -5.57 22.45
N ILE A 298 2.77 -6.58 22.99
CA ILE A 298 2.78 -7.93 22.45
C ILE A 298 1.36 -8.54 22.52
N ASN A 299 0.65 -8.33 23.62
CA ASN A 299 -0.71 -8.82 23.85
C ASN A 299 -1.76 -8.10 22.99
N ASN A 300 -1.56 -6.80 22.72
CA ASN A 300 -2.36 -6.03 21.77
C ASN A 300 -2.20 -6.57 20.34
N GLY A 301 -1.10 -7.28 20.04
CA GLY A 301 -0.91 -8.03 18.81
C GLY A 301 -0.68 -7.14 17.58
N TRP A 302 -1.46 -7.39 16.51
CA TRP A 302 -1.53 -6.50 15.33
C TRP A 302 -2.11 -5.15 15.78
N PRO A 303 -1.60 -3.98 15.32
CA PRO A 303 -2.09 -2.69 15.79
C PRO A 303 -3.62 -2.64 15.72
N LYS A 304 -4.28 -2.38 16.84
CA LYS A 304 -5.75 -2.47 16.96
C LYS A 304 -6.46 -1.46 16.05
N ASP A 305 -5.77 -0.42 15.64
CA ASP A 305 -6.16 0.52 14.59
C ASP A 305 -6.26 -0.11 13.20
N GLU A 306 -5.70 -1.28 12.95
CA GLU A 306 -5.90 -2.06 11.72
C GLU A 306 -7.06 -3.07 11.81
N GLN A 307 -7.64 -3.29 12.99
CA GLN A 307 -8.74 -4.25 13.24
C GLN A 307 -10.10 -3.56 13.47
N TYR A 308 -10.29 -2.33 12.99
CA TYR A 308 -11.48 -1.54 13.27
C TYR A 308 -12.71 -2.03 12.49
N VAL A 309 -13.66 -2.65 13.20
CA VAL A 309 -14.92 -3.19 12.62
C VAL A 309 -16.18 -2.46 13.06
N TYR A 310 -16.04 -1.46 13.93
CA TYR A 310 -17.16 -0.76 14.55
C TYR A 310 -18.06 -0.06 13.53
N MET A 311 -19.35 -0.39 13.52
CA MET A 311 -20.33 0.12 12.56
C MET A 311 -21.34 1.11 13.15
N GLY A 312 -21.10 1.60 14.37
CA GLY A 312 -22.03 2.41 15.15
C GLY A 312 -23.09 1.57 15.84
N LEU A 313 -23.44 1.88 17.09
CA LEU A 313 -24.39 1.09 17.88
C LEU A 313 -25.77 0.99 17.20
N LEU A 314 -26.25 2.10 16.64
CA LEU A 314 -27.53 2.12 15.91
C LEU A 314 -27.45 1.29 14.62
N GLY A 315 -26.34 1.36 13.89
CA GLY A 315 -26.12 0.58 12.67
C GLY A 315 -26.12 -0.92 12.96
N LEU A 316 -25.37 -1.33 13.99
CA LEU A 316 -25.32 -2.73 14.42
C LEU A 316 -26.69 -3.23 14.91
N ALA A 317 -27.39 -2.45 15.75
CA ALA A 317 -28.71 -2.82 16.25
C ALA A 317 -29.72 -3.04 15.11
N LEU A 318 -29.72 -2.16 14.10
CA LEU A 318 -30.59 -2.30 12.92
C LEU A 318 -30.20 -3.47 12.02
N ALA A 319 -28.90 -3.76 11.89
CA ALA A 319 -28.42 -4.94 11.17
C ALA A 319 -28.91 -6.21 11.86
N LEU A 320 -28.72 -6.34 13.18
CA LEU A 320 -29.19 -7.50 13.96
C LEU A 320 -30.71 -7.63 13.96
N ALA A 321 -31.44 -6.51 14.03
CA ALA A 321 -32.91 -6.50 13.92
C ALA A 321 -33.42 -7.03 12.57
N SER A 322 -32.58 -7.09 11.53
CA SER A 322 -32.94 -7.67 10.23
C SER A 322 -33.08 -9.20 10.28
N LEU A 323 -32.39 -9.88 11.21
CA LEU A 323 -32.31 -11.34 11.28
C LEU A 323 -33.68 -12.01 11.51
N PRO A 324 -34.48 -11.65 12.53
CA PRO A 324 -35.79 -12.27 12.75
C PRO A 324 -36.81 -11.97 11.63
N ILE A 325 -36.56 -10.94 10.82
CA ILE A 325 -37.43 -10.52 9.71
C ILE A 325 -36.81 -10.78 8.33
N VAL A 326 -35.71 -11.54 8.23
CA VAL A 326 -34.94 -11.69 6.99
C VAL A 326 -35.80 -12.19 5.83
N ARG A 327 -36.68 -13.16 6.08
CA ARG A 327 -37.62 -13.69 5.08
C ARG A 327 -38.60 -12.62 4.59
N ARG A 328 -39.00 -11.71 5.47
CA ARG A 328 -39.89 -10.58 5.15
C ARG A 328 -39.17 -9.45 4.42
N LEU A 329 -37.85 -9.33 4.57
CA LEU A 329 -36.98 -8.41 3.83
C LEU A 329 -36.60 -8.96 2.44
N GLY A 330 -36.76 -10.26 2.22
CA GLY A 330 -36.63 -10.92 0.92
C GLY A 330 -35.22 -11.44 0.61
N GLY A 331 -35.03 -11.95 -0.61
CA GLY A 331 -33.81 -12.66 -1.01
C GLY A 331 -32.51 -11.86 -0.90
N ARG A 332 -32.58 -10.52 -0.97
CA ARG A 332 -31.41 -9.65 -0.76
C ARG A 332 -30.89 -9.71 0.67
N ALA A 333 -31.77 -9.60 1.66
CA ALA A 333 -31.36 -9.67 3.06
C ALA A 333 -30.76 -11.05 3.37
N MET A 334 -31.32 -12.12 2.82
CA MET A 334 -30.75 -13.47 2.96
C MET A 334 -29.35 -13.57 2.34
N PHE A 335 -29.17 -13.06 1.11
CA PHE A 335 -27.86 -13.04 0.47
C PHE A 335 -26.82 -12.28 1.32
N PHE A 336 -27.17 -11.12 1.85
CA PHE A 336 -26.24 -10.32 2.65
C PHE A 336 -25.88 -10.95 4.00
N TRP A 337 -26.83 -11.65 4.65
CA TRP A 337 -26.50 -12.46 5.83
C TRP A 337 -25.56 -13.61 5.49
N VAL A 338 -25.78 -14.30 4.37
CA VAL A 338 -24.89 -15.38 3.90
C VAL A 338 -23.50 -14.83 3.59
N ALA A 339 -23.40 -13.68 2.92
CA ALA A 339 -22.13 -13.03 2.62
C ALA A 339 -21.40 -12.57 3.89
N ALA A 340 -22.11 -11.99 4.86
CA ALA A 340 -21.54 -11.61 6.16
C ALA A 340 -21.04 -12.85 6.93
N PHE A 341 -21.80 -13.94 6.93
CA PHE A 341 -21.42 -15.19 7.59
C PHE A 341 -20.14 -15.79 6.97
N PHE A 342 -20.10 -15.96 5.65
CA PHE A 342 -18.91 -16.52 4.99
C PHE A 342 -17.71 -15.57 5.01
N GLY A 343 -17.94 -14.26 4.93
CA GLY A 343 -16.90 -13.25 5.11
C GLY A 343 -16.28 -13.32 6.49
N MET A 344 -17.10 -13.47 7.54
CA MET A 344 -16.62 -13.62 8.91
C MET A 344 -15.88 -14.95 9.11
N LEU A 345 -16.44 -16.06 8.59
CA LEU A 345 -15.78 -17.37 8.64
C LEU A 345 -14.40 -17.34 7.96
N PHE A 346 -14.27 -16.60 6.86
CA PHE A 346 -13.00 -16.39 6.20
C PHE A 346 -12.06 -15.49 7.02
N ALA A 347 -12.58 -14.42 7.63
CA ALA A 347 -11.79 -13.51 8.48
C ALA A 347 -11.18 -14.20 9.70
N PHE A 348 -11.88 -15.18 10.29
CA PHE A 348 -11.35 -15.98 11.40
C PHE A 348 -10.17 -16.89 11.01
N GLY A 349 -10.01 -17.20 9.73
CA GLY A 349 -8.90 -17.98 9.19
C GLY A 349 -8.73 -19.35 9.87
N SER A 350 -7.55 -19.62 10.43
CA SER A 350 -7.18 -20.93 11.00
C SER A 350 -7.91 -21.30 12.29
N GLN A 351 -8.66 -20.37 12.90
CA GLN A 351 -9.59 -20.70 14.00
C GLN A 351 -10.76 -21.57 13.52
N PHE A 352 -10.98 -21.67 12.21
CA PHE A 352 -11.95 -22.57 11.58
C PHE A 352 -11.32 -23.28 10.36
N THR A 353 -12.12 -24.08 9.64
CA THR A 353 -11.68 -24.84 8.47
C THR A 353 -11.25 -23.97 7.27
N THR A 354 -11.52 -22.67 7.30
CA THR A 354 -11.10 -21.71 6.26
C THR A 354 -9.58 -21.53 6.20
N GLY A 355 -8.84 -21.86 7.26
CA GLY A 355 -7.37 -21.89 7.25
C GLY A 355 -6.77 -22.79 6.16
N TYR A 356 -7.45 -23.87 5.77
CA TYR A 356 -6.99 -24.73 4.67
C TYR A 356 -7.15 -24.06 3.29
N ILE A 357 -8.19 -23.26 3.10
CA ILE A 357 -8.46 -22.53 1.84
C ILE A 357 -7.38 -21.47 1.61
N LEU A 358 -6.91 -20.81 2.68
CA LEU A 358 -5.85 -19.81 2.61
C LEU A 358 -4.53 -20.33 2.05
N ARG A 359 -4.31 -21.66 2.06
CA ARG A 359 -3.11 -22.31 1.53
C ARG A 359 -3.14 -22.50 0.02
N LEU A 360 -4.31 -22.40 -0.60
CA LEU A 360 -4.48 -22.66 -2.03
C LEU A 360 -4.25 -21.37 -2.83
N PRO A 361 -3.51 -21.42 -3.94
CA PRO A 361 -3.47 -20.29 -4.87
C PRO A 361 -4.88 -19.92 -5.36
N PRO A 362 -5.21 -18.62 -5.49
CA PRO A 362 -4.34 -17.46 -5.28
C PRO A 362 -4.31 -16.93 -3.83
N PHE A 363 -5.01 -17.54 -2.87
CA PHE A 363 -5.07 -17.07 -1.48
C PHE A 363 -3.70 -17.09 -0.78
N SER A 364 -2.85 -18.06 -1.11
CA SER A 364 -1.51 -18.22 -0.54
C SER A 364 -0.53 -17.08 -0.82
N PHE A 365 -0.90 -16.12 -1.69
CA PHE A 365 -0.11 -14.91 -1.95
C PHE A 365 -0.46 -13.74 -1.01
N PHE A 366 -1.52 -13.86 -0.20
CA PHE A 366 -2.04 -12.78 0.63
C PHE A 366 -1.86 -13.05 2.12
N ARG A 367 -1.18 -12.13 2.83
CA ARG A 367 -0.80 -12.30 4.25
C ARG A 367 -1.87 -11.90 5.28
N ILE A 368 -2.91 -11.17 4.89
CA ILE A 368 -3.89 -10.60 5.83
C ILE A 368 -5.32 -11.06 5.51
N PRO A 369 -5.72 -12.28 5.92
CA PRO A 369 -7.07 -12.80 5.68
C PRO A 369 -8.17 -11.89 6.18
N PHE A 370 -7.94 -11.20 7.32
CA PHE A 370 -8.90 -10.26 7.93
C PHE A 370 -9.43 -9.21 6.96
N LYS A 371 -8.65 -8.76 5.95
CA LYS A 371 -9.11 -7.71 5.03
C LYS A 371 -10.42 -8.05 4.29
N ILE A 372 -10.88 -9.31 4.28
CA ILE A 372 -12.22 -9.68 3.79
C ILE A 372 -13.35 -9.00 4.59
N ILE A 373 -13.07 -8.48 5.78
CA ILE A 373 -14.04 -7.85 6.69
C ILE A 373 -14.82 -6.72 6.03
N PHE A 374 -14.31 -6.10 4.95
CA PHE A 374 -15.09 -5.15 4.17
C PHE A 374 -16.40 -5.74 3.67
N VAL A 375 -16.42 -7.03 3.31
CA VAL A 375 -17.64 -7.75 2.90
C VAL A 375 -18.62 -7.84 4.06
N VAL A 376 -18.13 -8.11 5.28
CA VAL A 376 -18.95 -8.20 6.49
C VAL A 376 -19.54 -6.82 6.81
N ASN A 377 -18.70 -5.80 6.93
CA ASN A 377 -19.12 -4.43 7.26
C ASN A 377 -20.08 -3.86 6.22
N PHE A 378 -19.78 -4.05 4.93
CA PHE A 378 -20.69 -3.67 3.84
C PHE A 378 -22.03 -4.40 3.93
N SER A 379 -22.02 -5.72 4.15
CA SER A 379 -23.24 -6.52 4.22
C SER A 379 -24.12 -6.12 5.41
N LEU A 380 -23.53 -5.93 6.59
CA LEU A 380 -24.25 -5.48 7.78
C LEU A 380 -24.81 -4.07 7.60
N ALA A 381 -24.08 -3.15 6.97
CA ALA A 381 -24.57 -1.81 6.69
C ALA A 381 -25.75 -1.81 5.69
N VAL A 382 -25.73 -2.67 4.66
CA VAL A 382 -26.87 -2.86 3.76
C VAL A 382 -28.08 -3.45 4.50
N LEU A 383 -27.87 -4.42 5.39
CA LEU A 383 -28.93 -5.00 6.23
C LEU A 383 -29.55 -3.96 7.17
N ALA A 384 -28.72 -3.12 7.81
CA ALA A 384 -29.19 -1.99 8.62
C ALA A 384 -30.05 -1.03 7.81
N ALA A 385 -29.63 -0.69 6.59
CA ALA A 385 -30.38 0.18 5.69
C ALA A 385 -31.73 -0.43 5.26
N LEU A 386 -31.78 -1.75 5.00
CA LEU A 386 -33.02 -2.47 4.69
C LEU A 386 -33.99 -2.51 5.88
N SER A 387 -33.48 -2.76 7.08
CA SER A 387 -34.27 -2.69 8.33
C SER A 387 -34.82 -1.29 8.56
N PHE A 388 -34.00 -0.26 8.37
CA PHE A 388 -34.39 1.13 8.54
C PHE A 388 -35.47 1.54 7.54
N GLU A 389 -35.32 1.19 6.26
CA GLU A 389 -36.32 1.39 5.23
C GLU A 389 -37.66 0.72 5.60
N ARG A 390 -37.62 -0.52 6.11
CA ARG A 390 -38.83 -1.20 6.55
C ARG A 390 -39.49 -0.49 7.74
N PHE A 391 -38.69 -0.02 8.70
CA PHE A 391 -39.18 0.71 9.87
C PHE A 391 -39.88 2.02 9.46
N LEU A 392 -39.28 2.80 8.55
CA LEU A 392 -39.90 4.01 8.01
C LEU A 392 -41.22 3.70 7.28
N ASN A 393 -41.25 2.64 6.47
CA ASN A 393 -42.47 2.20 5.78
C ASN A 393 -43.56 1.74 6.77
N TRP A 394 -43.18 1.07 7.87
CA TRP A 394 -44.11 0.68 8.92
C TRP A 394 -44.70 1.89 9.65
N LEU A 395 -43.89 2.89 10.00
CA LEU A 395 -44.35 4.15 10.59
C LEU A 395 -45.32 4.90 9.67
N MET A 396 -44.99 4.99 8.37
CA MET A 396 -45.90 5.55 7.36
C MET A 396 -47.24 4.81 7.36
N GLY A 397 -47.23 3.48 7.40
CA GLY A 397 -48.45 2.66 7.48
C GLY A 397 -49.25 2.86 8.77
N LYS A 398 -48.62 3.35 9.84
CA LYS A 398 -49.26 3.71 11.11
C LYS A 398 -49.73 5.17 11.18
N GLY A 399 -49.63 5.92 10.07
CA GLY A 399 -50.08 7.31 10.00
C GLY A 399 -49.06 8.35 10.45
N ALA A 400 -47.77 8.00 10.59
CA ALA A 400 -46.74 8.97 10.91
C ALA A 400 -46.66 10.07 9.85
N THR A 401 -46.64 11.33 10.30
CA THR A 401 -46.55 12.48 9.39
C THR A 401 -45.18 12.53 8.72
N ARG A 402 -45.11 13.21 7.56
CA ARG A 402 -43.82 13.45 6.86
C ARG A 402 -42.80 14.13 7.78
N TYR A 403 -43.24 15.06 8.63
CA TYR A 403 -42.37 15.76 9.58
C TYR A 403 -41.71 14.80 10.56
N VAL A 404 -42.49 13.89 11.19
CA VAL A 404 -41.96 12.89 12.13
C VAL A 404 -40.92 12.00 11.45
N LEU A 405 -41.19 11.54 10.23
CA LEU A 405 -40.24 10.71 9.48
C LEU A 405 -38.94 11.47 9.19
N TRP A 406 -39.01 12.74 8.76
CA TRP A 406 -37.83 13.57 8.54
C TRP A 406 -37.01 13.75 9.81
N VAL A 407 -37.64 14.01 10.95
CA VAL A 407 -36.94 14.10 12.24
C VAL A 407 -36.22 12.79 12.56
N ILE A 408 -36.88 11.65 12.42
CA ILE A 408 -36.28 10.34 12.65
C ILE A 408 -35.08 10.09 11.72
N ILE A 409 -35.21 10.42 10.43
CA ILE A 409 -34.12 10.25 9.44
C ILE A 409 -32.92 11.13 9.81
N ILE A 410 -33.16 12.39 10.13
CA ILE A 410 -32.11 13.35 10.49
C ILE A 410 -31.42 12.90 11.78
N VAL A 411 -32.18 12.58 12.82
CA VAL A 411 -31.64 12.14 14.11
C VAL A 411 -30.86 10.84 13.95
N ALA A 412 -31.41 9.82 13.29
CA ALA A 412 -30.71 8.55 13.07
C ALA A 412 -29.39 8.76 12.29
N THR A 413 -29.42 9.57 11.23
CA THR A 413 -28.22 9.85 10.42
C THR A 413 -27.18 10.65 11.19
N LEU A 414 -27.59 11.69 11.94
CA LEU A 414 -26.69 12.53 12.74
C LEU A 414 -26.10 11.76 13.93
N VAL A 415 -26.90 10.96 14.63
CA VAL A 415 -26.42 10.13 15.74
C VAL A 415 -25.39 9.13 15.22
N SER A 416 -25.70 8.40 14.15
CA SER A 416 -24.73 7.48 13.54
C SER A 416 -23.47 8.19 13.06
N PHE A 417 -23.59 9.32 12.36
CA PHE A 417 -22.43 10.07 11.88
C PHE A 417 -21.55 10.59 13.03
N THR A 418 -22.16 11.13 14.09
CA THR A 418 -21.44 11.69 15.23
C THR A 418 -20.72 10.61 16.04
N ASP A 419 -21.41 9.49 16.30
CA ASP A 419 -20.86 8.30 16.96
C ASP A 419 -19.62 7.77 16.20
N LEU A 420 -19.76 7.55 14.89
CA LEU A 420 -18.67 7.10 14.04
C LEU A 420 -17.50 8.09 14.00
N ARG A 421 -17.79 9.38 13.78
CA ARG A 421 -16.75 10.43 13.73
C ARG A 421 -15.98 10.51 15.05
N TYR A 422 -16.67 10.41 16.18
CA TYR A 422 -16.03 10.46 17.51
C TYR A 422 -14.99 9.35 17.65
N HIS A 423 -15.35 8.11 17.35
CA HIS A 423 -14.43 6.99 17.49
C HIS A 423 -13.28 7.02 16.48
N VAL A 424 -13.51 7.45 15.24
CA VAL A 424 -12.43 7.53 14.24
C VAL A 424 -11.46 8.67 14.54
N LYS A 425 -11.93 9.82 15.03
CA LYS A 425 -11.03 10.91 15.45
C LYS A 425 -10.21 10.58 16.69
N LYS A 426 -10.72 9.69 17.55
CA LYS A 426 -9.92 9.12 18.65
C LYS A 426 -8.82 8.18 18.11
N LEU A 427 -9.10 7.45 17.04
CA LEU A 427 -8.14 6.52 16.44
C LEU A 427 -7.02 7.24 15.68
N TYR A 428 -7.38 8.31 14.97
CA TYR A 428 -6.49 9.05 14.09
C TYR A 428 -6.50 10.54 14.43
N PRO A 429 -5.80 10.93 15.52
CA PRO A 429 -5.60 12.32 15.86
C PRO A 429 -4.97 13.13 14.72
N GLU A 430 -5.12 14.44 14.80
CA GLU A 430 -4.66 15.39 13.79
C GLU A 430 -3.51 16.24 14.34
N VAL A 431 -2.52 16.48 13.49
CA VAL A 431 -1.38 17.36 13.74
C VAL A 431 -1.18 18.29 12.55
N ASP A 432 -0.67 19.50 12.79
CA ASP A 432 -0.41 20.46 11.72
C ASP A 432 0.58 19.91 10.68
N ALA A 433 0.22 19.97 9.38
CA ALA A 433 1.07 19.43 8.32
C ALA A 433 2.39 20.16 8.17
N ASN A 434 2.45 21.47 8.44
CA ASN A 434 3.71 22.21 8.30
C ASN A 434 4.70 21.79 9.38
N SER A 435 4.23 21.58 10.60
CA SER A 435 5.02 20.98 11.67
C SER A 435 5.44 19.56 11.32
N TRP A 436 4.51 18.72 10.87
CA TRP A 436 4.77 17.32 10.54
C TRP A 436 5.68 17.10 9.33
N PHE A 437 5.74 18.03 8.36
CA PHE A 437 6.62 17.94 7.19
C PHE A 437 7.75 18.96 7.21
N SER A 438 7.98 19.62 8.35
CA SER A 438 9.19 20.41 8.58
C SER A 438 10.43 19.54 8.34
N GLU A 439 11.51 20.12 7.84
CA GLU A 439 12.74 19.37 7.64
C GLU A 439 13.33 18.98 9.01
N PRO A 440 13.54 17.68 9.30
CA PRO A 440 14.20 17.26 10.54
C PRO A 440 15.65 17.75 10.60
N GLU A 441 16.16 18.07 11.80
CA GLU A 441 17.54 18.53 12.00
C GLU A 441 18.58 17.54 11.44
N VAL A 442 18.32 16.23 11.58
CA VAL A 442 19.21 15.20 11.03
C VAL A 442 19.37 15.32 9.52
N VAL A 443 18.33 15.75 8.80
CA VAL A 443 18.35 15.86 7.34
C VAL A 443 19.32 16.96 6.91
N ALA A 444 19.29 18.11 7.60
CA ALA A 444 20.23 19.20 7.36
C ALA A 444 21.67 18.74 7.60
N PHE A 445 21.93 18.07 8.73
CA PHE A 445 23.25 17.50 9.05
C PHE A 445 23.75 16.53 7.97
N LEU A 446 22.89 15.61 7.52
CA LEU A 446 23.25 14.59 6.55
C LEU A 446 23.48 15.20 5.16
N ARG A 447 22.63 16.13 4.71
CA ARG A 447 22.75 16.79 3.41
C ARG A 447 24.06 17.57 3.28
N GLU A 448 24.50 18.20 4.36
CA GLU A 448 25.77 18.93 4.38
C GLU A 448 26.99 18.02 4.32
N ARG A 449 26.88 16.73 4.68
CA ARG A 449 28.04 15.84 4.88
C ARG A 449 28.12 14.65 3.95
N LEU A 450 27.00 14.12 3.47
CA LEU A 450 26.97 13.02 2.51
C LEU A 450 27.64 13.47 1.20
N ARG A 451 28.54 12.65 0.68
CA ARG A 451 29.24 12.87 -0.61
C ARG A 451 29.21 11.59 -1.43
N ASN A 452 29.55 11.67 -2.72
CA ASN A 452 29.76 10.49 -3.57
C ASN A 452 28.61 9.46 -3.51
N GLU A 453 27.37 9.96 -3.44
CA GLU A 453 26.16 9.15 -3.35
C GLU A 453 26.07 8.26 -2.10
N GLU A 454 26.84 8.54 -1.04
CA GLU A 454 26.81 7.82 0.25
C GLU A 454 25.39 7.66 0.83
N ARG A 455 25.21 6.62 1.66
CA ARG A 455 23.91 6.26 2.22
C ARG A 455 23.89 6.32 3.75
N VAL A 456 22.68 6.23 4.28
CA VAL A 456 22.39 6.21 5.71
C VAL A 456 21.67 4.90 6.07
N ILE A 457 21.91 4.42 7.28
CA ILE A 457 21.11 3.36 7.91
C ILE A 457 20.59 3.85 9.25
N ASP A 458 19.36 3.49 9.58
CA ASP A 458 18.71 3.77 10.86
C ASP A 458 18.53 2.49 11.67
N GLN A 459 18.49 2.64 12.98
CA GLN A 459 17.97 1.64 13.89
C GLN A 459 16.50 1.40 13.53
N GLN A 460 16.07 0.14 13.56
CA GLN A 460 14.69 -0.21 13.26
C GLN A 460 13.72 0.65 14.09
N TYR A 461 12.88 1.41 13.37
CA TYR A 461 11.98 2.41 13.95
C TYR A 461 11.11 1.88 15.09
N PHE A 462 10.57 0.66 14.96
CA PHE A 462 9.79 0.01 16.00
C PHE A 462 10.55 -0.09 17.34
N TYR A 463 11.80 -0.57 17.32
CA TYR A 463 12.61 -0.69 18.54
C TYR A 463 13.05 0.67 19.09
N ALA A 464 13.38 1.59 18.18
CA ALA A 464 13.77 2.94 18.56
C ALA A 464 12.61 3.70 19.24
N SER A 465 11.38 3.55 18.73
CA SER A 465 10.20 4.18 19.30
C SER A 465 9.65 3.44 20.52
N ALA A 466 9.72 2.10 20.54
CA ALA A 466 9.11 1.28 21.59
C ALA A 466 9.55 1.68 23.01
N LYS A 467 10.83 2.00 23.24
CA LYS A 467 11.26 2.38 24.59
C LYS A 467 10.69 3.71 25.06
N ILE A 468 10.56 4.71 24.17
CA ILE A 468 9.87 5.97 24.52
C ILE A 468 8.45 5.64 24.98
N PHE A 469 7.77 4.77 24.23
CA PHE A 469 6.42 4.34 24.58
C PHE A 469 6.34 3.57 25.91
N LEU A 470 7.37 2.81 26.28
CA LEU A 470 7.42 1.99 27.50
C LEU A 470 7.78 2.79 28.75
N ASP A 471 8.77 3.66 28.61
CA ASP A 471 9.42 4.28 29.75
C ASP A 471 8.92 5.70 30.01
N GLN A 472 8.22 6.31 29.03
CA GLN A 472 7.68 7.66 29.09
C GLN A 472 6.21 7.70 28.61
N PRO A 473 5.30 6.94 29.25
CA PRO A 473 3.90 6.84 28.84
C PRO A 473 3.14 8.18 28.83
N GLU A 474 3.53 9.12 29.68
CA GLU A 474 2.98 10.47 29.75
C GLU A 474 3.15 11.27 28.46
N LEU A 475 4.08 10.87 27.59
CA LEU A 475 4.38 11.54 26.33
C LEU A 475 3.46 11.11 25.17
N TRP A 476 2.60 10.11 25.34
CA TRP A 476 1.80 9.54 24.24
C TRP A 476 0.82 10.51 23.59
N ASP A 477 0.25 11.40 24.39
CA ASP A 477 -0.74 12.37 23.93
C ASP A 477 -0.09 13.61 23.29
N ASP A 478 1.25 13.73 23.35
CA ASP A 478 1.99 14.84 22.76
C ASP A 478 2.46 14.48 21.33
N PRO A 479 1.88 15.09 20.27
CA PRO A 479 2.28 14.84 18.89
C PRO A 479 3.74 15.24 18.60
N GLN A 480 4.37 16.07 19.43
CA GLN A 480 5.73 16.53 19.24
C GLN A 480 6.75 15.38 19.32
N ILE A 481 6.48 14.32 20.10
CA ILE A 481 7.34 13.13 20.17
C ILE A 481 7.45 12.45 18.81
N PHE A 482 6.31 12.30 18.12
CA PHE A 482 6.26 11.69 16.79
C PHE A 482 6.96 12.56 15.74
N ILE A 483 6.83 13.88 15.84
CA ILE A 483 7.55 14.83 14.97
C ILE A 483 9.06 14.71 15.18
N ASN A 484 9.49 14.63 16.44
CA ASN A 484 10.89 14.51 16.83
C ASN A 484 11.51 13.18 16.35
N LEU A 485 10.76 12.07 16.45
CA LEU A 485 11.17 10.74 15.99
C LEU A 485 11.48 10.67 14.49
N ARG A 486 11.00 11.63 13.68
CA ARG A 486 11.39 11.73 12.27
C ARG A 486 12.89 12.00 12.06
N ASN A 487 13.62 12.43 13.10
CA ASN A 487 15.09 12.50 13.09
C ASN A 487 15.76 11.12 13.01
N LEU A 488 15.03 10.01 13.20
CA LEU A 488 15.53 8.67 12.87
C LEU A 488 15.35 8.31 11.39
N LEU A 489 14.71 9.17 10.60
CA LEU A 489 14.31 8.90 9.22
C LEU A 489 13.48 7.62 9.10
N PRO A 490 12.21 7.59 9.52
CA PRO A 490 11.30 6.45 9.33
C PRO A 490 11.26 5.91 7.89
N ASN A 491 10.65 4.74 7.67
CA ASN A 491 10.59 4.11 6.35
C ASN A 491 10.14 5.08 5.25
N PHE A 492 10.76 4.96 4.07
CA PHE A 492 10.51 5.77 2.88
C PHE A 492 10.64 7.29 3.02
N THR A 493 10.93 7.85 4.20
CA THR A 493 11.14 9.29 4.37
C THR A 493 12.31 9.82 3.53
N ASN A 494 13.22 8.94 3.11
CA ASN A 494 14.22 9.23 2.08
C ASN A 494 13.61 9.84 0.81
N LEU A 495 12.45 9.37 0.36
CA LEU A 495 11.75 9.85 -0.83
C LEU A 495 11.19 11.28 -0.67
N ILE A 496 11.07 11.77 0.57
CA ILE A 496 10.65 13.15 0.86
C ILE A 496 11.89 14.05 0.94
N TYR A 497 12.91 13.60 1.68
CA TYR A 497 14.07 14.44 2.05
C TYR A 497 15.25 14.36 1.09
N GLY A 498 15.27 13.39 0.17
CA GLY A 498 16.38 13.12 -0.74
C GLY A 498 17.61 12.59 -0.01
N ILE A 499 17.42 11.75 1.00
CA ILE A 499 18.52 11.15 1.79
C ILE A 499 18.60 9.66 1.49
N PRO A 500 19.58 9.19 0.70
CA PRO A 500 19.69 7.79 0.33
C PRO A 500 19.80 6.85 1.53
N LYS A 501 18.95 5.81 1.58
CA LYS A 501 18.94 4.82 2.65
C LYS A 501 19.25 3.42 2.13
N ASN A 502 20.00 2.67 2.92
CA ASN A 502 20.21 1.24 2.66
C ASN A 502 19.05 0.35 3.13
N VAL A 503 18.10 0.92 3.86
CA VAL A 503 16.92 0.20 4.36
C VAL A 503 15.70 1.12 4.30
N ALA A 504 14.60 0.58 3.80
CA ALA A 504 13.28 1.19 3.93
C ALA A 504 12.15 0.15 3.80
N VAL A 505 12.36 -0.91 3.02
CA VAL A 505 11.30 -1.87 2.68
C VAL A 505 11.19 -3.01 3.71
N ALA A 506 12.27 -3.32 4.44
CA ALA A 506 12.30 -4.38 5.45
C ALA A 506 11.14 -4.28 6.48
N ASN A 507 10.73 -3.06 6.80
CA ASN A 507 9.69 -2.78 7.79
C ASN A 507 8.31 -2.42 7.18
N ALA A 508 8.22 -2.25 5.85
CA ALA A 508 7.02 -1.76 5.16
C ALA A 508 5.96 -2.83 4.80
N GLY A 509 6.17 -4.09 5.17
CA GLY A 509 5.20 -5.19 4.93
C GLY A 509 4.88 -5.56 3.45
N GLY A 510 5.37 -4.77 2.49
CA GLY A 510 5.16 -4.94 1.04
C GLY A 510 5.98 -6.06 0.39
N LEU A 511 6.06 -6.02 -0.96
CA LEU A 511 6.96 -6.88 -1.73
C LEU A 511 8.41 -6.44 -1.50
N LYS A 512 9.29 -7.41 -1.25
CA LYS A 512 10.71 -7.19 -1.00
C LYS A 512 11.54 -8.05 -1.95
N LEU A 513 12.61 -7.49 -2.51
CA LEU A 513 13.54 -8.26 -3.34
C LEU A 513 14.14 -9.40 -2.51
N ALA A 514 14.07 -10.64 -3.02
CA ALA A 514 14.37 -11.82 -2.21
C ALA A 514 15.78 -11.77 -1.58
N ARG A 515 16.79 -11.50 -2.41
CA ARG A 515 18.20 -11.49 -1.99
C ARG A 515 18.55 -10.27 -1.13
N TYR A 516 18.06 -9.09 -1.52
CA TYR A 516 18.31 -7.87 -0.73
C TYR A 516 17.59 -7.91 0.63
N ASN A 517 16.43 -8.55 0.72
CA ASN A 517 15.78 -8.76 2.01
C ASN A 517 16.63 -9.61 2.97
N GLU A 518 17.42 -10.59 2.49
CA GLU A 518 18.35 -11.32 3.37
C GLU A 518 19.42 -10.38 3.95
N LEU A 519 19.93 -9.43 3.18
CA LEU A 519 20.86 -8.39 3.65
C LEU A 519 20.21 -7.43 4.65
N GLU A 520 18.98 -6.99 4.40
CA GLU A 520 18.21 -6.17 5.35
C GLU A 520 17.93 -6.93 6.65
N LEU A 521 17.68 -8.25 6.61
CA LEU A 521 17.50 -9.05 7.82
C LEU A 521 18.78 -9.11 8.66
N GLU A 522 19.94 -9.30 8.03
CA GLU A 522 21.23 -9.30 8.73
C GLU A 522 21.59 -7.93 9.30
N THR A 523 21.24 -6.84 8.61
CA THR A 523 21.58 -5.48 9.08
C THR A 523 20.56 -4.90 10.06
N GLN A 524 19.25 -5.03 9.83
CA GLN A 524 18.22 -4.39 10.65
C GLN A 524 17.78 -5.21 11.86
N PHE A 525 17.66 -6.53 11.69
CA PHE A 525 17.04 -7.38 12.71
C PHE A 525 18.05 -8.18 13.52
N LYS A 526 19.13 -8.65 12.89
CA LYS A 526 20.20 -9.41 13.56
C LYS A 526 21.43 -8.57 13.87
N GLY A 527 21.59 -7.46 13.15
CA GLY A 527 22.79 -6.63 13.18
C GLY A 527 22.91 -5.80 14.44
N VAL A 528 21.78 -5.41 15.03
CA VAL A 528 21.69 -4.72 16.32
C VAL A 528 21.15 -5.71 17.35
N VAL A 529 21.98 -6.08 18.32
CA VAL A 529 21.67 -7.09 19.35
C VAL A 529 21.33 -6.38 20.66
N TYR A 530 20.14 -6.69 21.17
CA TYR A 530 19.64 -6.13 22.42
C TYR A 530 19.79 -7.17 23.54
N ALA A 531 20.87 -7.09 24.33
CA ALA A 531 21.00 -7.88 25.56
C ALA A 531 20.05 -7.37 26.65
N ASP A 532 19.89 -6.06 26.71
CA ASP A 532 18.82 -5.32 27.38
C ASP A 532 18.36 -4.16 26.48
N MET A 533 17.26 -3.49 26.84
CA MET A 533 16.71 -2.38 26.05
C MET A 533 17.58 -1.11 26.07
N ASN A 534 18.66 -1.04 26.84
CA ASN A 534 19.43 0.19 27.05
C ASN A 534 20.76 0.24 26.31
N THR A 535 21.44 -0.89 26.16
CA THR A 535 22.80 -0.92 25.60
C THR A 535 22.92 -1.94 24.45
N PRO A 536 22.39 -1.62 23.26
CA PRO A 536 22.52 -2.51 22.12
C PRO A 536 23.98 -2.58 21.63
N THR A 537 24.37 -3.77 21.18
CA THR A 537 25.64 -3.99 20.47
C THR A 537 25.38 -4.19 18.99
N VAL A 538 26.40 -3.95 18.15
CA VAL A 538 26.34 -4.25 16.71
C VAL A 538 27.28 -5.39 16.35
N THR A 539 26.85 -6.23 15.41
CA THR A 539 27.65 -7.38 14.95
C THR A 539 28.71 -6.97 13.94
N ASP A 540 29.77 -7.78 13.78
CA ASP A 540 30.77 -7.55 12.73
C ASP A 540 30.16 -7.62 11.33
N THR A 541 29.18 -8.51 11.13
CA THR A 541 28.40 -8.60 9.89
C THR A 541 27.66 -7.29 9.60
N PHE A 542 27.04 -6.66 10.61
CA PHE A 542 26.40 -5.34 10.45
C PHE A 542 27.40 -4.30 9.96
N VAL A 543 28.58 -4.25 10.58
CA VAL A 543 29.62 -3.28 10.24
C VAL A 543 30.13 -3.52 8.82
N PHE A 544 30.48 -4.76 8.48
CA PHE A 544 31.02 -5.11 7.17
C PHE A 544 30.02 -4.82 6.04
N LEU A 545 28.78 -5.29 6.16
CA LEU A 545 27.76 -5.11 5.13
C LEU A 545 27.46 -3.64 4.88
N ASN A 546 27.29 -2.84 5.95
CA ASN A 546 26.99 -1.42 5.80
C ASN A 546 28.15 -0.65 5.17
N ARG A 547 29.40 -0.94 5.54
CA ARG A 547 30.58 -0.36 4.88
C ARG A 547 30.63 -0.73 3.40
N LEU A 548 30.39 -2.00 3.04
CA LEU A 548 30.40 -2.48 1.65
C LEU A 548 29.29 -1.84 0.80
N MET A 549 28.14 -1.56 1.41
CA MET A 549 27.01 -0.89 0.76
C MET A 549 27.14 0.64 0.75
N GLY A 550 28.30 1.20 1.13
CA GLY A 550 28.56 2.64 1.11
C GLY A 550 27.74 3.44 2.12
N VAL A 551 27.42 2.86 3.29
CA VAL A 551 26.83 3.63 4.39
C VAL A 551 27.90 4.50 5.04
N ARG A 552 27.61 5.79 5.18
CA ARG A 552 28.43 6.72 5.94
C ARG A 552 27.94 6.91 7.36
N TYR A 553 26.61 6.98 7.57
CA TYR A 553 26.02 7.30 8.87
C TYR A 553 25.04 6.25 9.36
N PHE A 554 25.08 5.98 10.67
CA PHE A 554 24.12 5.17 11.41
C PHE A 554 23.35 6.03 12.42
N LEU A 555 22.02 6.00 12.35
CA LEU A 555 21.12 6.72 13.25
C LEU A 555 20.54 5.75 14.28
N THR A 556 20.57 6.11 15.56
CA THR A 556 20.06 5.26 16.65
C THR A 556 19.60 6.15 17.81
N THR A 557 18.63 5.70 18.61
CA THR A 557 18.33 6.40 19.88
C THR A 557 19.25 5.96 21.01
N ARG A 558 20.14 5.00 20.75
CA ARG A 558 20.91 4.28 21.77
C ARG A 558 22.40 4.31 21.56
N PRO A 559 23.18 4.49 22.65
CA PRO A 559 24.62 4.43 22.54
C PRO A 559 25.04 3.02 22.12
N VAL A 560 25.91 2.97 21.12
CA VAL A 560 26.52 1.74 20.61
C VAL A 560 28.03 1.84 20.75
N THR A 561 28.66 0.75 21.18
CA THR A 561 30.12 0.63 21.27
C THR A 561 30.65 -0.28 20.17
N ASN A 562 31.40 0.27 19.21
CA ASN A 562 32.09 -0.48 18.18
C ASN A 562 33.29 0.32 17.65
N THR A 563 34.39 -0.35 17.30
CA THR A 563 35.63 0.30 16.85
C THR A 563 35.52 1.00 15.49
N PHE A 564 34.55 0.61 14.66
CA PHE A 564 34.29 1.23 13.34
C PHE A 564 33.19 2.28 13.37
N LEU A 565 32.58 2.56 14.53
CA LEU A 565 31.53 3.56 14.68
C LEU A 565 31.99 4.66 15.63
N THR A 566 32.12 5.87 15.11
CA THR A 566 32.45 7.05 15.92
C THR A 566 31.20 7.88 16.14
N HIS A 567 30.85 8.19 17.38
CA HIS A 567 29.77 9.13 17.67
C HIS A 567 30.17 10.54 17.23
N VAL A 568 29.37 11.18 16.36
CA VAL A 568 29.72 12.48 15.75
C VAL A 568 28.71 13.59 16.03
N ARG A 569 27.46 13.26 16.37
CA ARG A 569 26.41 14.23 16.64
C ARG A 569 25.31 13.61 17.50
N GLU A 570 24.79 14.42 18.41
CA GLU A 570 23.59 14.16 19.19
C GLU A 570 22.53 15.22 18.82
N ILE A 571 21.28 14.78 18.65
CA ILE A 571 20.12 15.63 18.37
C ILE A 571 19.17 15.52 19.56
N PRO A 572 19.21 16.47 20.51
CA PRO A 572 18.38 16.45 21.70
C PRO A 572 16.94 16.89 21.39
N PHE A 573 16.02 16.55 22.30
CA PHE A 573 14.61 16.90 22.18
C PHE A 573 14.11 17.61 23.43
N GLU A 574 13.34 18.68 23.22
CA GLU A 574 12.76 19.48 24.31
C GLU A 574 11.67 18.72 25.10
N THR A 575 11.12 17.64 24.53
CA THR A 575 10.08 16.80 25.13
C THR A 575 10.59 15.84 26.21
N GLY A 576 11.91 15.84 26.48
CA GLY A 576 12.52 14.97 27.50
C GLY A 576 12.71 13.50 27.06
N GLN A 577 12.40 13.17 25.81
CA GLN A 577 12.67 11.85 25.23
C GLN A 577 14.16 11.65 24.88
N ASP A 578 14.58 10.39 24.75
CA ASP A 578 15.95 10.03 24.35
C ASP A 578 16.34 10.73 23.02
N PRO A 579 17.56 11.29 22.92
CA PRO A 579 18.05 11.97 21.72
C PRO A 579 18.27 11.00 20.56
N VAL A 580 18.36 11.53 19.34
CA VAL A 580 18.90 10.76 18.20
C VAL A 580 20.41 10.93 18.16
N LEU A 581 21.13 9.81 18.22
CA LEU A 581 22.57 9.72 18.10
C LEU A 581 22.95 9.39 16.66
N VAL A 582 23.96 10.09 16.16
CA VAL A 582 24.52 9.90 14.82
C VAL A 582 25.93 9.35 14.95
N TYR A 583 26.15 8.17 14.37
CA TYR A 583 27.44 7.52 14.29
C TYR A 583 27.96 7.57 12.85
N GLU A 584 29.26 7.79 12.70
CA GLU A 584 29.96 7.74 11.42
C GLU A 584 30.74 6.44 11.30
N PHE A 585 30.59 5.75 10.17
CA PHE A 585 31.38 4.58 9.84
C PHE A 585 32.80 4.98 9.45
N ALA A 586 33.79 4.35 10.08
CA ALA A 586 35.19 4.44 9.65
C ALA A 586 35.39 3.66 8.35
N GLU A 587 36.17 4.25 7.43
CA GLU A 587 36.60 3.62 6.18
C GLU A 587 35.45 2.94 5.38
N PRO A 588 34.37 3.64 5.02
CA PRO A 588 33.32 3.06 4.18
C PRO A 588 33.88 2.78 2.77
N TYR A 589 33.43 1.71 2.13
CA TYR A 589 33.76 1.47 0.72
C TYR A 589 32.96 2.44 -0.16
N PRO A 590 33.55 2.97 -1.25
CA PRO A 590 32.77 3.69 -2.25
C PRO A 590 31.62 2.82 -2.77
N ARG A 591 30.53 3.44 -3.20
CA ARG A 591 29.42 2.69 -3.80
C ARG A 591 29.73 2.12 -5.19
N ALA A 592 30.67 2.76 -5.88
CA ALA A 592 31.20 2.31 -7.16
C ALA A 592 32.73 2.25 -7.07
N PHE A 593 33.31 1.08 -7.32
CA PHE A 593 34.76 0.90 -7.36
C PHE A 593 35.14 -0.26 -8.27
N LEU A 594 36.40 -0.27 -8.70
CA LEU A 594 36.96 -1.29 -9.59
C LEU A 594 37.76 -2.32 -8.80
N VAL A 595 37.59 -3.59 -9.15
CA VAL A 595 38.37 -4.69 -8.60
C VAL A 595 39.11 -5.43 -9.71
N PRO A 596 40.30 -5.99 -9.42
CA PRO A 596 41.13 -6.63 -10.45
C PRO A 596 40.53 -7.94 -10.98
N ARG A 597 39.73 -8.65 -10.17
CA ARG A 597 39.22 -9.97 -10.52
C ARG A 597 37.81 -10.21 -10.01
N ALA A 598 37.07 -11.01 -10.76
CA ALA A 598 35.82 -11.59 -10.34
C ALA A 598 36.00 -13.10 -10.15
N GLU A 599 35.48 -13.63 -9.05
CA GLU A 599 35.58 -15.05 -8.70
C GLU A 599 34.20 -15.69 -8.78
N ARG A 600 34.10 -16.78 -9.53
CA ARG A 600 32.84 -17.52 -9.63
C ARG A 600 32.60 -18.30 -8.33
N ALA A 601 31.41 -18.16 -7.76
CA ALA A 601 30.96 -18.99 -6.65
C ALA A 601 29.44 -19.25 -6.72
N GLU A 602 29.00 -20.31 -6.04
CA GLU A 602 27.56 -20.60 -5.92
C GLU A 602 26.87 -19.59 -4.99
N PRO A 603 25.59 -19.24 -5.20
CA PRO A 603 24.88 -18.23 -4.43
C PRO A 603 25.00 -18.40 -2.91
N ALA A 604 24.92 -19.65 -2.42
CA ALA A 604 25.03 -19.96 -1.00
C ALA A 604 26.42 -19.65 -0.42
N LYS A 605 27.49 -19.89 -1.19
CA LYS A 605 28.87 -19.58 -0.80
C LYS A 605 29.14 -18.08 -0.86
N ILE A 606 28.63 -17.40 -1.90
CA ILE A 606 28.75 -15.93 -1.97
C ILE A 606 28.09 -15.30 -0.74
N ARG A 607 26.87 -15.72 -0.40
CA ARG A 607 26.17 -15.26 0.80
C ARG A 607 26.96 -15.53 2.07
N GLN A 608 27.57 -16.72 2.19
CA GLN A 608 28.41 -17.06 3.33
C GLN A 608 29.60 -16.10 3.46
N HIS A 609 30.38 -15.90 2.39
CA HIS A 609 31.50 -14.95 2.36
C HIS A 609 31.07 -13.53 2.71
N LEU A 610 29.90 -13.12 2.23
CA LEU A 610 29.34 -11.79 2.48
C LEU A 610 28.96 -11.60 3.95
N PHE A 611 28.42 -12.62 4.60
CA PHE A 611 27.98 -12.55 6.00
C PHE A 611 29.13 -12.79 7.00
N SER A 612 30.17 -13.53 6.61
CA SER A 612 31.40 -13.70 7.40
C SER A 612 32.36 -12.52 7.25
N GLY A 613 32.30 -11.78 6.13
CA GLY A 613 33.24 -10.72 5.82
C GLY A 613 34.67 -11.22 5.59
N ASP A 614 34.83 -12.46 5.11
CA ASP A 614 36.12 -13.17 5.02
C ASP A 614 36.92 -12.86 3.74
N PHE A 615 36.58 -11.80 3.03
CA PHE A 615 37.28 -11.37 1.82
C PHE A 615 37.45 -9.85 1.78
N ASP A 616 38.49 -9.40 1.06
CA ASP A 616 38.71 -7.98 0.77
C ASP A 616 37.93 -7.55 -0.47
N PRO A 617 36.92 -6.67 -0.34
CA PRO A 617 36.16 -6.15 -1.47
C PRO A 617 37.02 -5.41 -2.49
N ASN A 618 38.16 -4.80 -2.11
CA ASN A 618 39.02 -4.10 -3.06
C ASN A 618 39.77 -5.04 -4.01
N LEU A 619 39.92 -6.31 -3.62
CA LEU A 619 40.71 -7.29 -4.38
C LEU A 619 39.86 -8.24 -5.22
N LYS A 620 38.58 -8.44 -4.86
CA LYS A 620 37.69 -9.31 -5.62
C LYS A 620 36.22 -9.01 -5.42
N VAL A 621 35.46 -9.37 -6.45
CA VAL A 621 34.00 -9.47 -6.41
C VAL A 621 33.59 -10.91 -6.70
N TYR A 622 32.58 -11.43 -6.02
CA TYR A 622 32.03 -12.74 -6.36
C TYR A 622 30.89 -12.60 -7.37
N VAL A 623 30.84 -13.49 -8.35
CA VAL A 623 29.78 -13.57 -9.37
C VAL A 623 29.30 -15.01 -9.53
N GLU A 624 28.08 -15.20 -10.03
CA GLU A 624 27.51 -16.55 -10.21
C GLU A 624 27.89 -17.19 -11.55
N GLU A 625 28.12 -16.34 -12.55
CA GLU A 625 28.46 -16.72 -13.91
C GLU A 625 29.97 -16.89 -14.09
N GLU A 626 30.37 -17.69 -15.08
CA GLU A 626 31.78 -17.74 -15.47
C GLU A 626 32.18 -16.44 -16.15
N VAL A 627 33.30 -15.89 -15.69
CA VAL A 627 33.85 -14.63 -16.18
C VAL A 627 35.29 -14.84 -16.61
N LEU A 628 35.60 -14.38 -17.82
CA LEU A 628 36.94 -14.42 -18.37
C LEU A 628 37.61 -13.05 -18.27
N GLY A 629 38.88 -13.04 -17.84
CA GLY A 629 39.69 -11.84 -17.72
C GLY A 629 39.75 -11.29 -16.29
N GLY A 630 40.40 -10.13 -16.16
CA GLY A 630 40.87 -9.58 -14.91
C GLY A 630 42.39 -9.41 -14.93
N THR A 631 42.91 -8.70 -13.94
CA THR A 631 44.34 -8.39 -13.83
C THR A 631 45.00 -9.23 -12.76
N ASN A 632 46.08 -9.91 -13.11
CA ASN A 632 46.97 -10.57 -12.16
C ASN A 632 48.09 -9.59 -11.76
N GLY A 633 48.29 -9.36 -10.45
CA GLY A 633 49.34 -8.48 -9.94
C GLY A 633 48.82 -7.12 -9.45
N ALA A 634 49.68 -6.09 -9.52
CA ALA A 634 49.34 -4.75 -9.05
C ALA A 634 48.22 -4.13 -9.91
N PHE A 635 47.18 -3.63 -9.23
CA PHE A 635 46.01 -3.03 -9.87
C PHE A 635 45.69 -1.71 -9.19
N THR A 636 45.71 -0.64 -9.97
CA THR A 636 45.29 0.70 -9.52
C THR A 636 44.11 1.14 -10.35
N ALA A 637 43.05 1.59 -9.68
CA ALA A 637 41.86 2.03 -10.36
C ALA A 637 41.10 3.07 -9.55
N ASN A 638 40.41 3.95 -10.26
CA ASN A 638 39.49 4.94 -9.70
C ASN A 638 38.15 4.84 -10.42
N ALA A 639 37.07 5.06 -9.68
CA ALA A 639 35.73 5.16 -10.21
C ALA A 639 35.02 6.36 -9.56
N ALA A 640 34.27 7.12 -10.35
CA ALA A 640 33.52 8.27 -9.87
C ALA A 640 32.17 8.38 -10.59
N PHE A 641 31.11 8.73 -9.86
CA PHE A 641 29.82 9.01 -10.47
C PHE A 641 29.87 10.31 -11.28
N GLU A 642 29.53 10.23 -12.58
CA GLU A 642 29.26 11.42 -13.40
C GLU A 642 27.79 11.82 -13.32
N LYS A 643 26.91 10.83 -13.19
CA LYS A 643 25.47 11.00 -13.09
C LYS A 643 24.87 9.85 -12.29
N TYR A 644 24.01 10.17 -11.34
CA TYR A 644 23.27 9.18 -10.59
C TYR A 644 21.80 9.61 -10.48
N THR A 645 20.92 8.84 -11.11
CA THR A 645 19.47 9.07 -11.13
C THR A 645 18.73 7.75 -10.99
N ASP A 646 17.42 7.81 -10.77
CA ASP A 646 16.56 6.63 -10.64
C ASP A 646 16.64 5.66 -11.84
N GLN A 647 16.80 6.17 -13.05
CA GLN A 647 16.77 5.35 -14.27
C GLN A 647 18.12 5.26 -15.00
N GLU A 648 19.09 6.08 -14.63
CA GLU A 648 20.40 6.11 -15.29
C GLU A 648 21.51 6.36 -14.26
N VAL A 649 22.54 5.52 -14.31
CA VAL A 649 23.78 5.66 -13.53
C VAL A 649 24.95 5.67 -14.49
N VAL A 650 25.82 6.67 -14.38
CA VAL A 650 27.03 6.82 -15.19
C VAL A 650 28.23 6.90 -14.26
N VAL A 651 29.20 6.03 -14.50
CA VAL A 651 30.45 5.96 -13.75
C VAL A 651 31.62 6.16 -14.70
N ALA A 652 32.42 7.19 -14.45
CA ALA A 652 33.73 7.35 -15.05
C ALA A 652 34.71 6.41 -14.36
N THR A 653 35.54 5.75 -15.14
CA THR A 653 36.49 4.76 -14.66
C THR A 653 37.87 4.98 -15.26
N GLN A 654 38.90 4.75 -14.46
CA GLN A 654 40.30 4.68 -14.89
C GLN A 654 40.92 3.47 -14.23
N ALA A 655 41.50 2.54 -15.00
CA ALA A 655 42.17 1.36 -14.46
C ALA A 655 43.51 1.08 -15.14
N SER A 656 44.49 0.55 -14.39
CA SER A 656 45.79 0.11 -14.91
C SER A 656 45.73 -1.21 -15.69
N GLY A 657 44.63 -1.95 -15.58
CA GLY A 657 44.40 -3.24 -16.21
C GLY A 657 42.91 -3.54 -16.33
N ASP A 658 42.57 -4.65 -16.97
CA ASP A 658 41.18 -5.13 -17.03
C ASP A 658 40.66 -5.40 -15.62
N GLY A 659 39.44 -4.97 -15.34
CA GLY A 659 38.81 -5.12 -14.03
C GLY A 659 37.30 -5.23 -14.10
N PHE A 660 36.68 -5.21 -12.92
CA PHE A 660 35.24 -5.27 -12.76
C PHE A 660 34.79 -4.07 -11.94
N LEU A 661 33.95 -3.23 -12.54
CA LEU A 661 33.26 -2.18 -11.82
C LEU A 661 32.17 -2.82 -10.97
N TYR A 662 32.33 -2.80 -9.66
CA TYR A 662 31.28 -3.12 -8.71
C TYR A 662 30.42 -1.88 -8.46
N LEU A 663 29.11 -2.07 -8.40
CA LEU A 663 28.14 -1.06 -8.02
C LEU A 663 27.23 -1.64 -6.93
N SER A 664 27.21 -1.02 -5.75
CA SER A 664 26.39 -1.43 -4.61
C SER A 664 24.89 -1.11 -4.77
N ASP A 665 24.38 -1.17 -6.00
CA ASP A 665 22.97 -1.06 -6.32
C ASP A 665 22.38 -2.45 -6.55
N THR A 666 21.18 -2.66 -6.03
CA THR A 666 20.51 -3.95 -6.08
C THR A 666 20.29 -4.39 -7.54
N TYR A 667 20.70 -5.60 -7.87
CA TYR A 667 20.43 -6.21 -9.16
C TYR A 667 18.92 -6.48 -9.33
N TYR A 668 18.38 -6.11 -10.49
CA TYR A 668 16.98 -6.37 -10.83
C TYR A 668 16.81 -6.49 -12.36
N PRO A 669 15.92 -7.37 -12.86
CA PRO A 669 15.64 -7.47 -14.29
C PRO A 669 15.20 -6.14 -14.91
N GLY A 670 15.74 -5.82 -16.08
CA GLY A 670 15.43 -4.59 -16.82
C GLY A 670 16.55 -3.54 -16.82
N TRP A 671 17.56 -3.68 -15.96
CA TRP A 671 18.80 -2.92 -16.09
C TRP A 671 19.63 -3.42 -17.27
N LYS A 672 20.21 -2.48 -18.02
CA LYS A 672 21.19 -2.72 -19.09
C LYS A 672 22.45 -1.92 -18.82
N ALA A 673 23.60 -2.42 -19.27
CA ALA A 673 24.87 -1.72 -19.13
C ALA A 673 25.57 -1.54 -20.49
N SER A 674 26.39 -0.51 -20.59
CA SER A 674 27.30 -0.29 -21.72
C SER A 674 28.63 0.29 -21.24
N VAL A 675 29.71 -0.05 -21.92
CA VAL A 675 31.04 0.57 -21.76
C VAL A 675 31.33 1.32 -23.05
N ASP A 676 31.50 2.64 -22.96
CA ASP A 676 31.70 3.54 -24.10
C ASP A 676 30.62 3.39 -25.20
N GLY A 677 29.37 3.19 -24.77
CA GLY A 677 28.22 3.02 -25.65
C GLY A 677 28.05 1.62 -26.24
N LYS A 678 28.98 0.69 -26.01
CA LYS A 678 28.84 -0.71 -26.42
C LYS A 678 28.18 -1.52 -25.30
N GLU A 679 27.04 -2.15 -25.61
CA GLU A 679 26.29 -2.97 -24.66
C GLU A 679 27.15 -4.12 -24.11
N THR A 680 27.02 -4.38 -22.81
CA THR A 680 27.76 -5.41 -22.08
C THR A 680 26.87 -6.08 -21.04
N ASN A 681 27.31 -7.23 -20.54
CA ASN A 681 26.57 -7.99 -19.54
C ASN A 681 26.71 -7.35 -18.16
N ILE A 682 25.61 -7.34 -17.40
CA ILE A 682 25.61 -7.07 -15.97
C ILE A 682 25.71 -8.40 -15.24
N TYR A 683 26.75 -8.57 -14.44
CA TYR A 683 26.92 -9.72 -13.58
C TYR A 683 26.26 -9.50 -12.23
N LEU A 684 25.55 -10.51 -11.74
CA LEU A 684 25.02 -10.55 -10.38
C LEU A 684 26.17 -10.74 -9.40
N ALA A 685 26.51 -9.67 -8.70
CA ALA A 685 27.73 -9.52 -7.94
C ALA A 685 27.45 -9.50 -6.43
N ASN A 686 28.34 -10.12 -5.64
CA ASN A 686 28.25 -10.15 -4.18
C ASN A 686 26.81 -10.40 -3.70
N TYR A 687 26.22 -11.46 -4.24
CA TYR A 687 24.88 -11.98 -3.95
C TYR A 687 23.70 -11.12 -4.43
N ALA A 688 23.72 -9.79 -4.29
CA ALA A 688 22.56 -8.94 -4.58
C ALA A 688 22.85 -7.70 -5.44
N PHE A 689 24.09 -7.45 -5.82
CA PHE A 689 24.54 -6.21 -6.45
C PHE A 689 24.92 -6.40 -7.92
N ARG A 690 25.40 -5.34 -8.58
CA ARG A 690 25.74 -5.36 -10.01
C ARG A 690 27.25 -5.25 -10.19
N ALA A 691 27.80 -5.96 -11.18
CA ALA A 691 29.14 -5.71 -11.68
C ALA A 691 29.18 -5.70 -13.21
N VAL A 692 30.13 -4.96 -13.77
CA VAL A 692 30.38 -4.90 -15.22
C VAL A 692 31.88 -5.06 -15.45
N LYS A 693 32.27 -5.86 -16.44
CA LYS A 693 33.66 -5.94 -16.87
C LYS A 693 34.06 -4.65 -17.60
N VAL A 694 35.16 -4.05 -17.18
CA VAL A 694 35.71 -2.81 -17.74
C VAL A 694 37.15 -3.07 -18.20
N PRO A 695 37.52 -2.72 -19.45
CA PRO A 695 38.89 -2.84 -19.92
C PRO A 695 39.85 -1.89 -19.19
N ALA A 696 41.15 -2.08 -19.40
CA ALA A 696 42.18 -1.14 -18.96
C ALA A 696 42.05 0.23 -19.67
N GLY A 697 42.30 1.32 -18.94
CA GLY A 697 42.23 2.69 -19.47
C GLY A 697 41.09 3.52 -18.90
N GLU A 698 40.80 4.65 -19.56
CA GLU A 698 39.65 5.50 -19.25
C GLU A 698 38.41 5.00 -19.97
N HIS A 699 37.34 4.75 -19.22
CA HIS A 699 36.08 4.28 -19.77
C HIS A 699 34.89 4.94 -19.08
N ARG A 700 33.79 5.02 -19.82
CA ARG A 700 32.51 5.50 -19.31
C ARG A 700 31.52 4.34 -19.27
N VAL A 701 31.16 3.91 -18.06
CA VAL A 701 30.18 2.84 -17.84
C VAL A 701 28.81 3.46 -17.59
N THR A 702 27.81 3.06 -18.38
CA THR A 702 26.44 3.57 -18.28
C THR A 702 25.47 2.43 -18.01
N PHE A 703 24.68 2.55 -16.92
CA PHE A 703 23.56 1.67 -16.58
C PHE A 703 22.24 2.39 -16.87
N ARG A 704 21.27 1.71 -17.51
CA ARG A 704 19.93 2.22 -17.77
C ARG A 704 18.85 1.24 -17.39
N TYR A 705 17.78 1.71 -16.75
CA TYR A 705 16.64 0.88 -16.38
C TYR A 705 15.51 0.97 -17.41
N GLU A 706 15.31 -0.12 -18.17
CA GLU A 706 14.34 -0.19 -19.28
C GLU A 706 13.44 -1.44 -19.17
N PRO A 707 12.57 -1.55 -18.14
CA PRO A 707 11.78 -2.76 -17.88
C PRO A 707 10.82 -3.09 -19.04
N ALA A 708 10.96 -4.28 -19.61
CA ALA A 708 10.08 -4.76 -20.68
C ALA A 708 8.64 -4.96 -20.21
N SER A 709 8.47 -5.43 -18.97
CA SER A 709 7.19 -5.62 -18.28
C SER A 709 6.34 -4.33 -18.30
N PHE A 710 6.93 -3.19 -17.96
CA PHE A 710 6.27 -1.89 -17.99
C PHE A 710 5.94 -1.44 -19.42
N ARG A 711 6.89 -1.50 -20.36
CA ARG A 711 6.69 -1.03 -21.74
C ARG A 711 5.55 -1.78 -22.44
N TRP A 712 5.51 -3.10 -22.30
CA TRP A 712 4.43 -3.91 -22.88
C TRP A 712 3.11 -3.73 -22.12
N GLY A 713 3.16 -3.69 -20.78
CA GLY A 713 1.98 -3.42 -19.95
C GLY A 713 1.30 -2.12 -20.32
N LEU A 714 2.06 -1.04 -20.47
CA LEU A 714 1.52 0.27 -20.85
C LEU A 714 0.87 0.26 -22.25
N ARG A 715 1.50 -0.39 -23.23
CA ARG A 715 0.93 -0.53 -24.59
C ARG A 715 -0.39 -1.30 -24.57
N ILE A 716 -0.47 -2.39 -23.81
CA ILE A 716 -1.69 -3.20 -23.67
C ILE A 716 -2.79 -2.40 -22.98
N THR A 717 -2.46 -1.68 -21.90
CA THR A 717 -3.39 -0.79 -21.20
C THR A 717 -4.00 0.25 -22.13
N LEU A 718 -3.17 1.00 -22.86
CA LEU A 718 -3.63 2.06 -23.77
C LEU A 718 -4.45 1.49 -24.93
N GLY A 719 -3.99 0.39 -25.54
CA GLY A 719 -4.70 -0.28 -26.63
C GLY A 719 -6.07 -0.81 -26.21
N THR A 720 -6.14 -1.48 -25.05
CA THR A 720 -7.41 -2.02 -24.51
C THR A 720 -8.38 -0.91 -24.16
N LEU A 721 -7.90 0.16 -23.50
CA LEU A 721 -8.73 1.31 -23.15
C LEU A 721 -9.31 1.99 -24.39
N MET A 722 -8.47 2.21 -25.43
CA MET A 722 -8.92 2.79 -26.70
C MET A 722 -10.02 1.93 -27.35
N VAL A 723 -9.81 0.62 -27.46
CA VAL A 723 -10.81 -0.30 -28.03
C VAL A 723 -12.11 -0.30 -27.22
N ALA A 724 -12.01 -0.34 -25.89
CA ALA A 724 -13.18 -0.31 -25.00
C ALA A 724 -14.00 0.99 -25.15
N LEU A 725 -13.34 2.14 -25.21
CA LEU A 725 -13.99 3.44 -25.38
C LEU A 725 -14.64 3.59 -26.77
N VAL A 726 -13.97 3.14 -27.82
CA VAL A 726 -14.53 3.12 -29.19
C VAL A 726 -15.74 2.19 -29.26
N ALA A 727 -15.65 0.99 -28.68
CA ALA A 727 -16.75 0.04 -28.64
C ALA A 727 -17.97 0.60 -27.90
N ILE A 728 -17.78 1.18 -26.71
CA ILE A 728 -18.86 1.86 -25.98
C ILE A 728 -19.45 2.98 -26.85
N SER A 729 -18.63 3.87 -27.38
CA SER A 729 -19.09 5.00 -28.21
C SER A 729 -19.92 4.54 -29.41
N TYR A 730 -19.45 3.52 -30.12
CA TYR A 730 -20.17 2.92 -31.24
C TYR A 730 -21.54 2.34 -30.82
N LEU A 731 -21.57 1.58 -29.71
CA LEU A 731 -22.81 0.99 -29.19
C LEU A 731 -23.81 2.07 -28.75
N LEU A 732 -23.34 3.20 -28.22
CA LEU A 732 -24.17 4.35 -27.87
C LEU A 732 -24.75 5.05 -29.10
N VAL A 733 -23.96 5.21 -30.16
CA VAL A 733 -24.38 5.88 -31.41
C VAL A 733 -25.31 4.99 -32.25
N ARG A 734 -24.98 3.72 -32.47
CA ARG A 734 -25.84 2.80 -33.23
C ARG A 734 -27.19 2.62 -32.56
N GLY A 735 -27.18 2.56 -31.24
CA GLY A 735 -28.36 2.60 -30.41
C GLY A 735 -29.27 3.78 -30.76
N ARG A 736 -28.74 4.95 -31.19
CA ARG A 736 -29.45 6.18 -31.61
C ARG A 736 -30.21 6.06 -32.94
N SER A 737 -29.65 5.35 -33.92
CA SER A 737 -30.17 5.32 -35.31
C SER A 737 -31.36 4.37 -35.54
N GLY A 738 -31.56 3.34 -34.73
CA GLY A 738 -32.60 2.30 -34.94
C GLY A 738 -34.03 2.69 -34.56
N LYS A 739 -34.35 3.98 -34.50
CA LYS A 739 -35.72 4.53 -34.32
C LYS A 739 -35.88 5.78 -35.18
N LYS A 740 -35.67 5.65 -36.49
CA LYS A 740 -36.41 6.44 -37.47
C LYS A 740 -37.49 5.55 -38.03
#